data_AF-R6YNP2-F1
#
_entry.id   AF-R6YNP2-F1
#
_cell.length_a   1.000
_cell.length_b   1.000
_cell.length_c   1.000
_cell.angle_alpha   90.00
_cell.angle_beta   90.00
_cell.angle_gamma   90.00
#
_symmetry.space_group_name_H-M   'P 1'
#
loop_
_entity.id
_entity.type
_entity.pdbx_description
1 polymer ?
#
loop_
_entity_poly.entity_id
_entity_poly.type
_entity_poly.pdbx_seq_one_letter_code
_entity_poly.pdbx_strand_id
1 'polypeptide(L)'
;MACLLTSWMSAQTVANMDSLKAEKKSVATSIKLTGKLTTVGNSDFRQMRDLCWQLRHVDLSASDCPSIPKNAFHSRHHLQSIILPANLQSIGSQAFFACDKLQSISLPIQVKQVGKAAFSGCKNLQDITINGTPKIEDFAFANLHSLKVITLTSKIPPQASASTFSGINLGECRLVVPKGSEKAYRKAEGWKLFYGINKQAREVCNPTDCLIPVPMKLTVNQKQAPLEVNGIWSIKSADGLSNEQEHALRILGERIDKSKVNKSKKLTLTLALDESLDDPESYTLDVKAKEVIIKGKTAAGVFYGLMTFDQLLRGDGSKKCSDAIMQASVSDQPRTHVRELMLDPVRTFIPFDQLKAFIPEMARYKLNAVHLHLVDDQGWRIEIKKYPRLTAEASSRWNMDDMLMPIKGYYTQEQMKEFVAYAAKYHIQVIPEIEMPGHEVAAISVYPELTCHAKQVPIRTTCGVSDELLCPGNEFTYEFLGNVFKELADIFPSPYIHLGGDEAGNPALDCWTSCPKCQALKKKLGITTTDRSENWRLQGYLFDHIIDMLKTKYHKTPMFWYETDFKKIQPGCITFAWRVGLTKEALDAAIRNNARVMLCPGEHCYLDYPMAKGDMPEVNWGMPTTTLKNTYDLDPSWGMGDEFEKNNLFGVAGTLWSECINTPERIYYQAYPRALALAEVGWSQDKNRSWNGFLHRLKPTLNDMMRRGITFSLEY
;
A
#
# COMPACT_ATOMS: atom_id res chain seq x y z
N MET A 1 -19.32 30.19 -5.75
CA MET A 1 -19.26 31.24 -4.70
C MET A 1 -17.80 31.45 -4.32
N ALA A 2 -17.15 32.40 -4.97
CA ALA A 2 -15.75 32.77 -4.73
C ALA A 2 -15.73 34.24 -4.29
N CYS A 3 -15.92 34.47 -2.99
CA CYS A 3 -15.44 35.64 -2.25
C CYS A 3 -15.94 35.45 -0.81
N LEU A 4 -15.02 35.20 0.14
CA LEU A 4 -15.03 35.70 1.52
C LEU A 4 -14.11 34.87 2.43
N LEU A 5 -13.25 35.60 3.14
CA LEU A 5 -12.50 35.23 4.36
C LEU A 5 -11.11 34.58 4.19
N THR A 6 -10.17 35.39 3.70
CA THR A 6 -8.89 35.56 4.43
C THR A 6 -9.16 36.25 5.77
N SER A 7 -9.85 35.57 6.68
CA SER A 7 -9.75 35.87 8.10
C SER A 7 -8.73 34.91 8.67
N TRP A 8 -7.85 35.40 9.54
CA TRP A 8 -7.17 34.55 10.49
C TRP A 8 -8.26 33.83 11.30
N MET A 9 -8.69 32.63 10.89
CA MET A 9 -9.67 31.88 11.66
C MET A 9 -9.00 31.45 12.97
N SER A 10 -9.38 32.20 14.02
CA SER A 10 -8.98 32.10 15.40
C SER A 10 -8.90 30.67 15.92
N ALA A 11 -7.93 30.41 16.81
CA ALA A 11 -7.86 29.19 17.60
C ALA A 11 -9.25 28.84 18.17
N GLN A 12 -9.77 27.66 17.82
CA GLN A 12 -11.06 27.19 18.31
C GLN A 12 -10.84 26.54 19.68
N THR A 13 -11.43 27.10 20.73
CA THR A 13 -11.42 26.49 22.07
C THR A 13 -12.74 25.78 22.31
N VAL A 14 -12.71 24.46 22.45
CA VAL A 14 -13.89 23.63 22.70
C VAL A 14 -13.57 22.53 23.72
N ALA A 15 -14.60 21.94 24.33
CA ALA A 15 -14.39 20.83 25.25
C ALA A 15 -13.84 19.59 24.53
N ASN A 16 -14.42 19.26 23.37
CA ASN A 16 -14.08 18.10 22.54
C ASN A 16 -14.47 18.39 21.08
N MET A 17 -14.08 17.51 20.16
CA MET A 17 -14.31 17.63 18.72
C MET A 17 -15.77 17.45 18.33
N ASP A 18 -16.56 16.70 19.09
CA ASP A 18 -18.01 16.56 18.86
C ASP A 18 -18.76 17.89 19.02
N SER A 19 -18.18 18.83 19.77
CA SER A 19 -18.71 20.19 19.91
C SER A 19 -18.53 21.05 18.65
N LEU A 20 -17.71 20.61 17.69
CA LEU A 20 -17.46 21.33 16.44
C LEU A 20 -18.28 20.78 15.28
N LYS A 21 -18.91 21.67 14.51
CA LYS A 21 -19.57 21.31 13.26
C LYS A 21 -18.55 20.93 12.18
N ALA A 22 -18.96 20.12 11.21
CA ALA A 22 -18.08 19.60 10.15
C ALA A 22 -17.37 20.71 9.37
N GLU A 23 -18.08 21.80 9.04
CA GLU A 23 -17.50 22.93 8.29
C GLU A 23 -16.41 23.62 9.11
N LYS A 24 -16.59 23.75 10.43
CA LYS A 24 -15.58 24.33 11.33
C LYS A 24 -14.35 23.44 11.50
N LYS A 25 -14.52 22.10 11.46
CA LYS A 25 -13.42 21.13 11.46
C LYS A 25 -12.56 21.28 10.20
N SER A 26 -13.20 21.38 9.03
CA SER A 26 -12.53 21.43 7.72
C SER A 26 -11.60 22.63 7.50
N VAL A 27 -11.90 23.76 8.17
CA VAL A 27 -11.13 25.01 8.08
C VAL A 27 -10.27 25.27 9.31
N ALA A 28 -10.26 24.35 10.29
CA ALA A 28 -9.50 24.53 11.52
C ALA A 28 -8.00 24.41 11.25
N THR A 29 -7.26 25.47 11.57
CA THR A 29 -5.79 25.50 11.54
C THR A 29 -5.19 25.44 12.94
N SER A 30 -5.96 25.81 13.97
CA SER A 30 -5.57 25.77 15.38
C SER A 30 -6.74 25.34 16.26
N ILE A 31 -6.52 24.37 17.14
CA ILE A 31 -7.54 23.84 18.07
C ILE A 31 -6.97 23.79 19.48
N LYS A 32 -7.77 24.21 20.47
CA LYS A 32 -7.54 24.00 21.90
C LYS A 32 -8.67 23.16 22.47
N LEU A 33 -8.33 22.02 23.09
CA LEU A 33 -9.30 21.15 23.75
C LEU A 33 -9.16 21.26 25.28
N THR A 34 -10.29 21.37 25.98
CA THR A 34 -10.33 21.61 27.44
C THR A 34 -11.09 20.56 28.24
N GLY A 35 -11.74 19.61 27.56
CA GLY A 35 -12.56 18.56 28.18
C GLY A 35 -11.81 17.24 28.31
N LYS A 36 -12.57 16.21 28.69
CA LYS A 36 -12.12 14.82 28.66
C LYS A 36 -12.14 14.30 27.22
N LEU A 37 -11.00 13.80 26.75
CA LEU A 37 -10.86 13.36 25.36
C LEU A 37 -11.13 11.87 25.20
N THR A 38 -11.78 11.54 24.10
CA THR A 38 -12.04 10.19 23.61
C THR A 38 -10.89 9.72 22.71
N THR A 39 -10.60 8.41 22.75
CA THR A 39 -9.44 7.81 22.06
C THR A 39 -9.79 6.61 21.18
N VAL A 40 -11.07 6.26 21.05
CA VAL A 40 -11.55 5.08 20.30
C VAL A 40 -12.75 5.46 19.42
N GLY A 41 -12.86 4.85 18.23
CA GLY A 41 -13.99 5.02 17.32
C GLY A 41 -13.95 6.37 16.61
N ASN A 42 -15.06 7.12 16.60
CA ASN A 42 -15.07 8.50 16.11
C ASN A 42 -14.43 9.47 17.11
N SER A 43 -13.22 9.14 17.57
CA SER A 43 -12.53 9.81 18.67
C SER A 43 -12.14 11.25 18.35
N ASP A 44 -11.85 12.04 19.38
CA ASP A 44 -11.29 13.39 19.24
C ASP A 44 -10.03 13.38 18.35
N PHE A 45 -9.18 12.36 18.51
CA PHE A 45 -7.95 12.20 17.72
C PHE A 45 -8.24 11.82 16.26
N ARG A 46 -9.17 10.90 15.99
CA ARG A 46 -9.60 10.58 14.62
C ARG A 46 -10.16 11.82 13.94
N GLN A 47 -10.98 12.60 14.63
CA GLN A 47 -11.58 13.81 14.08
C GLN A 47 -10.53 14.90 13.81
N MET A 48 -9.60 15.14 14.73
CA MET A 48 -8.47 16.06 14.49
C MET A 48 -7.57 15.57 13.35
N ARG A 49 -7.33 14.26 13.24
CA ARG A 49 -6.53 13.66 12.16
C ARG A 49 -7.22 13.82 10.83
N ASP A 50 -8.41 13.25 10.67
CA ASP A 50 -9.04 13.00 9.37
C ASP A 50 -9.97 14.13 8.92
N LEU A 51 -10.57 14.89 9.86
CA LEU A 51 -11.54 15.95 9.53
C LEU A 51 -10.94 17.37 9.58
N CYS A 52 -9.82 17.55 10.28
CA CYS A 52 -9.08 18.81 10.34
C CYS A 52 -7.81 18.75 9.49
N TRP A 53 -7.96 18.54 8.18
CA TRP A 53 -6.85 18.31 7.26
C TRP A 53 -5.83 19.48 7.15
N GLN A 54 -6.22 20.68 7.59
CA GLN A 54 -5.35 21.87 7.64
C GLN A 54 -4.74 22.17 9.01
N LEU A 55 -4.95 21.29 10.00
CA LEU A 55 -4.56 21.53 11.39
C LEU A 55 -3.04 21.69 11.53
N ARG A 56 -2.61 22.81 12.10
CA ARG A 56 -1.20 23.18 12.31
C ARG A 56 -0.84 23.23 13.79
N HIS A 57 -1.76 23.66 14.64
CA HIS A 57 -1.51 23.87 16.05
C HIS A 57 -2.57 23.15 16.90
N VAL A 58 -2.12 22.37 17.88
CA VAL A 58 -3.01 21.68 18.83
C VAL A 58 -2.58 22.04 20.25
N ASP A 59 -3.52 22.53 21.06
CA ASP A 59 -3.31 22.80 22.48
C ASP A 59 -4.19 21.87 23.32
N LEU A 60 -3.56 20.87 23.94
CA LEU A 60 -4.20 19.92 24.86
C LEU A 60 -3.89 20.24 26.33
N SER A 61 -3.25 21.38 26.63
CA SER A 61 -2.76 21.72 27.98
C SER A 61 -3.84 21.70 29.06
N ALA A 62 -5.08 22.02 28.68
CA ALA A 62 -6.24 22.08 29.57
C ALA A 62 -7.15 20.86 29.46
N SER A 63 -6.78 19.84 28.68
CA SER A 63 -7.60 18.63 28.49
C SER A 63 -7.32 17.57 29.55
N ASP A 64 -8.33 16.74 29.84
CA ASP A 64 -8.14 15.48 30.55
C ASP A 64 -7.90 14.36 29.54
N CYS A 65 -6.64 14.01 29.34
CA CYS A 65 -6.24 13.01 28.35
C CYS A 65 -4.99 12.24 28.84
N PRO A 66 -5.17 11.10 29.53
CA PRO A 66 -4.05 10.33 30.06
C PRO A 66 -3.27 9.57 28.98
N SER A 67 -3.76 9.51 27.74
CA SER A 67 -3.12 8.77 26.65
C SER A 67 -3.37 9.41 25.29
N ILE A 68 -2.31 9.65 24.53
CA ILE A 68 -2.43 9.89 23.08
C ILE A 68 -2.49 8.52 22.41
N PRO A 69 -3.57 8.17 21.67
CA PRO A 69 -3.73 6.83 21.10
C PRO A 69 -2.71 6.54 19.98
N LYS A 70 -2.64 5.27 19.57
CA LYS A 70 -1.90 4.86 18.38
C LYS A 70 -2.42 5.63 17.16
N ASN A 71 -1.53 6.00 16.24
CA ASN A 71 -1.86 6.73 15.00
C ASN A 71 -2.63 8.05 15.17
N ALA A 72 -2.62 8.67 16.36
CA ALA A 72 -3.42 9.86 16.69
C ALA A 72 -3.32 11.01 15.68
N PHE A 73 -2.12 11.28 15.19
CA PHE A 73 -1.78 12.30 14.19
C PHE A 73 -0.93 11.70 13.07
N HIS A 74 -1.12 10.41 12.75
CA HIS A 74 -0.36 9.72 11.71
C HIS A 74 -0.41 10.48 10.39
N SER A 75 0.76 10.80 9.85
CA SER A 75 0.99 11.49 8.58
C SER A 75 0.26 12.84 8.47
N ARG A 76 0.22 13.60 9.57
CA ARG A 76 -0.29 14.99 9.54
C ARG A 76 0.84 15.96 9.18
N HIS A 77 1.12 16.02 7.87
CA HIS A 77 2.17 16.85 7.27
C HIS A 77 2.04 18.36 7.49
N HIS A 78 0.88 18.83 7.96
CA HIS A 78 0.63 20.24 8.30
C HIS A 78 0.85 20.57 9.78
N LEU A 79 0.92 19.58 10.67
CA LEU A 79 1.05 19.79 12.11
C LEU A 79 2.44 20.38 12.41
N GLN A 80 2.46 21.57 13.01
CA GLN A 80 3.67 22.33 13.33
C GLN A 80 3.99 22.29 14.81
N SER A 81 2.97 22.32 15.67
CA SER A 81 3.14 22.31 17.12
C SER A 81 2.00 21.61 17.83
N ILE A 82 2.33 20.91 18.92
CA ILE A 82 1.37 20.38 19.87
C ILE A 82 1.81 20.65 21.31
N ILE A 83 0.88 21.11 22.14
CA ILE A 83 1.06 21.23 23.59
C ILE A 83 0.35 20.03 24.24
N LEU A 84 1.12 19.17 24.90
CA LEU A 84 0.61 17.95 25.54
C LEU A 84 0.00 18.25 26.93
N PRO A 85 -1.00 17.46 27.39
CA PRO A 85 -1.63 17.66 28.69
C PRO A 85 -0.69 17.28 29.84
N ALA A 86 -0.79 17.98 30.98
CA ALA A 86 0.08 17.74 32.12
C ALA A 86 -0.13 16.36 32.79
N ASN A 87 -1.31 15.76 32.63
CA ASN A 87 -1.67 14.45 33.16
C ASN A 87 -1.36 13.27 32.21
N LEU A 88 -0.71 13.53 31.07
CA LEU A 88 -0.40 12.52 30.06
C LEU A 88 0.50 11.41 30.62
N GLN A 89 0.07 10.16 30.49
CA GLN A 89 0.80 8.97 30.94
C GLN A 89 1.44 8.18 29.79
N SER A 90 0.88 8.23 28.58
CA SER A 90 1.35 7.41 27.46
C SER A 90 1.16 8.06 26.10
N ILE A 91 2.08 7.78 25.18
CA ILE A 91 1.98 8.12 23.77
C ILE A 91 2.01 6.82 22.97
N GLY A 92 0.97 6.56 22.19
CA GLY A 92 0.81 5.35 21.41
C GLY A 92 1.83 5.21 20.28
N SER A 93 1.93 4.00 19.74
CA SER A 93 2.78 3.72 18.58
C SER A 93 2.33 4.52 17.37
N GLN A 94 3.30 5.01 16.59
CA GLN A 94 3.09 5.82 15.38
C GLN A 94 2.18 7.06 15.58
N ALA A 95 1.99 7.54 16.82
CA ALA A 95 1.06 8.62 17.14
C ALA A 95 1.32 9.92 16.35
N PHE A 96 2.57 10.21 16.00
CA PHE A 96 2.98 11.37 15.21
C PHE A 96 3.88 10.94 14.03
N PHE A 97 3.74 9.70 13.56
CA PHE A 97 4.53 9.20 12.44
C PHE A 97 4.42 10.15 11.23
N ALA A 98 5.55 10.50 10.62
CA ALA A 98 5.62 11.40 9.47
C ALA A 98 4.88 12.75 9.63
N CYS A 99 4.86 13.32 10.85
CA CYS A 99 4.47 14.72 11.05
C CYS A 99 5.60 15.66 10.60
N ASP A 100 5.82 15.75 9.30
CA ASP A 100 7.02 16.36 8.69
C ASP A 100 7.26 17.80 9.11
N LYS A 101 6.25 18.57 9.53
CA LYS A 101 6.38 19.98 9.95
C LYS A 101 6.47 20.19 11.47
N LEU A 102 6.36 19.14 12.29
CA LEU A 102 6.44 19.25 13.74
C LEU A 102 7.86 19.68 14.13
N GLN A 103 8.01 20.82 14.81
CA GLN A 103 9.32 21.43 15.04
C GLN A 103 9.94 21.09 16.40
N SER A 104 9.11 20.97 17.43
CA SER A 104 9.56 20.68 18.79
C SER A 104 8.52 19.84 19.53
N ILE A 105 8.97 19.02 20.47
CA ILE A 105 8.08 18.29 21.38
C ILE A 105 8.62 18.29 22.81
N SER A 106 7.73 18.51 23.77
CA SER A 106 8.05 18.43 25.20
C SER A 106 7.17 17.38 25.88
N LEU A 107 7.77 16.28 26.33
CA LEU A 107 7.09 15.21 27.03
C LEU A 107 6.92 15.57 28.52
N PRO A 108 5.69 15.59 29.05
CA PRO A 108 5.43 15.87 30.47
C PRO A 108 6.08 14.85 31.41
N ILE A 109 6.29 15.24 32.67
CA ILE A 109 6.96 14.41 33.70
C ILE A 109 6.22 13.09 33.98
N GLN A 110 4.90 13.06 33.77
CA GLN A 110 4.06 11.90 34.05
C GLN A 110 4.08 10.83 32.95
N VAL A 111 4.71 11.10 31.80
CA VAL A 111 4.77 10.14 30.70
C VAL A 111 5.61 8.94 31.12
N LYS A 112 4.98 7.77 31.13
CA LYS A 112 5.58 6.47 31.46
C LYS A 112 6.03 5.71 30.21
N GLN A 113 5.37 5.93 29.08
CA GLN A 113 5.65 5.19 27.85
C GLN A 113 5.52 6.06 26.58
N VAL A 114 6.48 5.88 25.67
CA VAL A 114 6.46 6.37 24.28
C VAL A 114 6.54 5.16 23.35
N GLY A 115 5.48 4.93 22.59
CA GLY A 115 5.29 3.75 21.75
C GLY A 115 6.24 3.65 20.55
N LYS A 116 6.18 2.50 19.87
CA LYS A 116 7.04 2.20 18.72
C LYS A 116 6.82 3.23 17.61
N ALA A 117 7.91 3.75 17.05
CA ALA A 117 7.86 4.73 15.96
C ALA A 117 6.97 5.96 16.22
N ALA A 118 6.71 6.32 17.49
CA ALA A 118 5.76 7.38 17.86
C ALA A 118 6.00 8.71 17.16
N PHE A 119 7.26 9.11 16.97
CA PHE A 119 7.67 10.33 16.25
C PHE A 119 8.56 10.00 15.04
N SER A 120 8.53 8.75 14.55
CA SER A 120 9.39 8.35 13.44
C SER A 120 9.07 9.16 12.19
N GLY A 121 10.12 9.65 11.52
CA GLY A 121 9.97 10.40 10.28
C GLY A 121 9.47 11.84 10.45
N CYS A 122 9.42 12.43 11.65
CA CYS A 122 9.18 13.87 11.82
C CYS A 122 10.42 14.67 11.36
N LYS A 123 10.61 14.81 10.04
CA LYS A 123 11.88 15.27 9.44
C LYS A 123 12.34 16.66 9.90
N ASN A 124 11.42 17.56 10.29
CA ASN A 124 11.75 18.91 10.78
C ASN A 124 11.75 19.05 12.32
N LEU A 125 11.64 17.95 13.06
CA LEU A 125 11.70 17.97 14.53
C LEU A 125 13.14 18.28 14.97
N GLN A 126 13.33 19.45 15.55
CA GLN A 126 14.64 20.00 15.93
C GLN A 126 14.94 19.82 17.43
N ASP A 127 13.91 19.94 18.27
CA ASP A 127 14.06 19.98 19.71
C ASP A 127 13.15 18.97 20.41
N ILE A 128 13.74 18.13 21.25
CA ILE A 128 13.01 17.19 22.10
C ILE A 128 13.33 17.51 23.56
N THR A 129 12.31 17.72 24.38
CA THR A 129 12.43 17.82 25.84
C THR A 129 11.73 16.64 26.50
N ILE A 130 12.41 15.93 27.40
CA ILE A 130 11.82 14.82 28.17
C ILE A 130 11.91 15.16 29.66
N ASN A 131 10.76 15.44 30.28
CA ASN A 131 10.70 15.91 31.66
C ASN A 131 10.65 14.78 32.72
N GLY A 132 10.67 13.52 32.30
CA GLY A 132 10.56 12.35 33.18
C GLY A 132 11.46 11.20 32.72
N THR A 133 11.11 9.97 33.11
CA THR A 133 11.88 8.75 32.78
C THR A 133 11.03 7.69 32.08
N PRO A 134 10.43 8.00 30.91
CA PRO A 134 9.58 7.04 30.21
C PRO A 134 10.39 5.84 29.71
N LYS A 135 9.68 4.74 29.48
CA LYS A 135 10.10 3.71 28.54
C LYS A 135 9.88 4.22 27.11
N ILE A 136 10.93 4.19 26.29
CA ILE A 136 10.93 4.68 24.91
C ILE A 136 11.21 3.48 24.01
N GLU A 137 10.19 3.06 23.26
CA GLU A 137 10.21 1.84 22.46
C GLU A 137 11.05 1.99 21.17
N ASP A 138 11.08 0.90 20.41
CA ASP A 138 11.82 0.81 19.14
C ASP A 138 11.43 1.91 18.15
N PHE A 139 12.43 2.52 17.52
CA PHE A 139 12.29 3.56 16.51
C PHE A 139 11.47 4.80 16.91
N ALA A 140 11.14 4.98 18.19
CA ALA A 140 10.24 6.05 18.64
C ALA A 140 10.65 7.45 18.16
N PHE A 141 11.95 7.70 17.98
CA PHE A 141 12.52 8.93 17.44
C PHE A 141 13.43 8.64 16.23
N ALA A 142 13.03 7.71 15.35
CA ALA A 142 13.83 7.38 14.17
C ALA A 142 13.64 8.40 13.03
N ASN A 143 14.66 8.50 12.16
CA ASN A 143 14.63 9.30 10.93
C ASN A 143 14.30 10.80 11.15
N LEU A 144 14.76 11.36 12.28
CA LEU A 144 14.65 12.79 12.59
C LEU A 144 15.85 13.55 12.00
N HIS A 145 15.80 13.82 10.70
CA HIS A 145 16.95 14.38 9.98
C HIS A 145 17.37 15.79 10.42
N SER A 146 16.47 16.56 11.04
CA SER A 146 16.76 17.91 11.53
C SER A 146 17.00 17.99 13.05
N LEU A 147 17.11 16.87 13.75
CA LEU A 147 17.22 16.87 15.21
C LEU A 147 18.55 17.51 15.66
N LYS A 148 18.44 18.57 16.47
CA LYS A 148 19.58 19.37 16.95
C LYS A 148 19.82 19.20 18.43
N VAL A 149 18.76 19.16 19.24
CA VAL A 149 18.90 19.15 20.71
C VAL A 149 17.92 18.18 21.33
N ILE A 150 18.43 17.36 22.26
CA ILE A 150 17.61 16.60 23.19
C ILE A 150 17.93 17.07 24.61
N THR A 151 16.92 17.54 25.32
CA THR A 151 17.03 18.04 26.70
C THR A 151 16.34 17.11 27.68
N LEU A 152 17.07 16.65 28.68
CA LEU A 152 16.58 15.76 29.73
C LEU A 152 16.61 16.50 31.06
N THR A 153 15.52 16.43 31.83
CA THR A 153 15.47 17.07 33.17
C THR A 153 15.79 16.10 34.31
N SER A 154 15.71 14.79 34.06
CA SER A 154 15.99 13.76 35.05
C SER A 154 17.46 13.35 35.11
N LYS A 155 17.99 13.18 36.32
CA LYS A 155 19.32 12.56 36.54
C LYS A 155 19.33 11.07 36.21
N ILE A 156 18.17 10.43 36.19
CA ILE A 156 18.00 9.03 35.81
C ILE A 156 17.64 8.99 34.33
N PRO A 157 18.40 8.29 33.46
CA PRO A 157 18.08 8.18 32.05
C PRO A 157 16.73 7.50 31.80
N PRO A 158 15.91 7.99 30.85
CA PRO A 158 14.78 7.23 30.32
C PRO A 158 15.22 5.86 29.77
N GLN A 159 14.35 4.87 29.79
CA GLN A 159 14.66 3.52 29.30
C GLN A 159 14.46 3.47 27.78
N ALA A 160 15.51 3.69 27.00
CA ALA A 160 15.45 3.70 25.53
C ALA A 160 16.00 2.39 24.93
N SER A 161 15.38 1.93 23.85
CA SER A 161 15.89 0.82 23.03
C SER A 161 17.15 1.22 22.25
N ALA A 162 17.92 0.23 21.78
CA ALA A 162 19.04 0.47 20.86
C ALA A 162 18.63 1.09 19.51
N SER A 163 17.36 0.93 19.09
CA SER A 163 16.85 1.39 17.79
C SER A 163 16.14 2.76 17.86
N THR A 164 15.94 3.30 19.06
CA THR A 164 15.13 4.50 19.32
C THR A 164 15.52 5.68 18.44
N PHE A 165 16.81 5.88 18.18
CA PHE A 165 17.36 6.99 17.40
C PHE A 165 17.93 6.56 16.03
N SER A 166 17.42 5.46 15.46
CA SER A 166 17.87 4.97 14.15
C SER A 166 17.72 6.05 13.07
N GLY A 167 18.71 6.18 12.18
CA GLY A 167 18.67 7.16 11.08
C GLY A 167 18.96 8.61 11.49
N ILE A 168 19.36 8.87 12.74
CA ILE A 168 19.80 10.20 13.19
C ILE A 168 21.32 10.32 13.10
N ASN A 169 21.80 11.48 12.65
CA ASN A 169 23.20 11.87 12.81
C ASN A 169 23.48 12.32 14.26
N LEU A 170 23.76 11.35 15.14
CA LEU A 170 23.98 11.62 16.57
C LEU A 170 25.19 12.52 16.84
N GLY A 171 26.14 12.63 15.91
CA GLY A 171 27.30 13.52 16.04
C GLY A 171 26.95 15.01 15.94
N GLU A 172 25.82 15.33 15.30
CA GLU A 172 25.32 16.71 15.13
C GLU A 172 24.22 17.05 16.14
N CYS A 173 23.77 16.08 16.94
CA CYS A 173 22.74 16.26 17.94
C CYS A 173 23.35 16.51 19.34
N ARG A 174 23.06 17.67 19.93
CA ARG A 174 23.48 18.02 21.29
C ARG A 174 22.57 17.36 22.33
N LEU A 175 23.13 16.49 23.15
CA LEU A 175 22.46 15.90 24.30
C LEU A 175 22.71 16.75 25.57
N VAL A 176 21.65 17.33 26.13
CA VAL A 176 21.68 18.14 27.36
C VAL A 176 21.11 17.32 28.51
N VAL A 177 21.94 17.02 29.51
CA VAL A 177 21.57 16.23 30.70
C VAL A 177 21.86 17.01 31.98
N PRO A 178 21.20 16.72 33.12
CA PRO A 178 21.47 17.42 34.37
C PRO A 178 22.90 17.19 34.86
N LYS A 179 23.53 18.24 35.39
CA LYS A 179 24.91 18.18 35.91
C LYS A 179 25.09 17.02 36.90
N GLY A 180 26.12 16.21 36.67
CA GLY A 180 26.46 15.04 37.51
C GLY A 180 25.76 13.73 37.10
N SER A 181 24.93 13.73 36.05
CA SER A 181 24.26 12.53 35.53
C SER A 181 24.96 11.89 34.32
N GLU A 182 26.03 12.50 33.81
CA GLU A 182 26.68 12.14 32.55
C GLU A 182 27.14 10.68 32.53
N LYS A 183 27.63 10.16 33.66
CA LYS A 183 28.05 8.76 33.81
C LYS A 183 26.88 7.78 33.69
N ALA A 184 25.68 8.16 34.13
CA ALA A 184 24.49 7.32 34.00
C ALA A 184 24.06 7.24 32.54
N TYR A 185 23.98 8.38 31.84
CA TYR A 185 23.62 8.43 30.42
C TYR A 185 24.62 7.72 29.51
N ARG A 186 25.93 7.79 29.82
CA ARG A 186 26.98 7.04 29.09
C ARG A 186 26.84 5.51 29.18
N LYS A 187 26.15 5.00 30.21
CA LYS A 187 25.93 3.57 30.41
C LYS A 187 24.56 3.09 29.92
N ALA A 188 23.58 3.97 29.86
CA ALA A 188 22.21 3.62 29.50
C ALA A 188 22.08 3.24 28.02
N GLU A 189 21.25 2.23 27.73
CA GLU A 189 20.92 1.83 26.37
C GLU A 189 20.21 2.97 25.61
N GLY A 190 20.40 3.03 24.30
CA GLY A 190 19.98 4.16 23.45
C GLY A 190 20.81 5.43 23.65
N TRP A 191 21.04 5.86 24.90
CA TRP A 191 21.73 7.10 25.26
C TRP A 191 23.26 7.01 25.13
N LYS A 192 23.85 5.84 25.37
CA LYS A 192 25.28 5.61 25.19
C LYS A 192 25.76 5.92 23.75
N LEU A 193 24.84 5.89 22.78
CA LEU A 193 25.12 6.17 21.36
C LEU A 193 25.58 7.61 21.11
N PHE A 194 25.24 8.56 21.98
CA PHE A 194 25.65 9.97 21.88
C PHE A 194 27.11 10.21 22.33
N TYR A 195 27.77 9.20 22.90
CA TYR A 195 29.07 9.37 23.58
C TYR A 195 30.22 8.57 22.96
N GLY A 196 29.99 7.79 21.90
CA GLY A 196 31.05 7.01 21.26
C GLY A 196 30.56 6.05 20.17
N ILE A 197 31.52 5.39 19.53
CA ILE A 197 31.27 4.44 18.44
C ILE A 197 30.64 3.16 19.00
N ASN A 198 29.38 2.89 18.61
CA ASN A 198 28.69 1.67 18.99
C ASN A 198 29.23 0.47 18.20
N LYS A 199 30.01 -0.40 18.86
CA LYS A 199 30.34 -1.72 18.31
C LYS A 199 29.14 -2.65 18.47
N GLN A 200 28.28 -2.72 17.46
CA GLN A 200 27.23 -3.72 17.41
C GLN A 200 27.84 -5.13 17.32
N ALA A 201 27.21 -6.11 17.96
CA ALA A 201 27.62 -7.51 17.89
C ALA A 201 27.65 -8.00 16.44
N ARG A 202 28.61 -8.86 16.08
CA ARG A 202 28.67 -9.47 14.73
C ARG A 202 27.38 -10.24 14.47
N GLU A 203 26.74 -9.97 13.34
CA GLU A 203 25.53 -10.65 12.89
C GLU A 203 25.87 -11.51 11.67
N VAL A 204 25.41 -12.76 11.68
CA VAL A 204 25.57 -13.70 10.58
C VAL A 204 24.17 -14.13 10.18
N CYS A 205 23.74 -13.73 8.98
CA CYS A 205 22.44 -14.07 8.43
C CYS A 205 22.31 -15.59 8.30
N ASN A 206 21.25 -16.12 8.93
CA ASN A 206 20.72 -17.45 8.65
C ASN A 206 19.58 -17.33 7.62
N PRO A 207 19.73 -17.87 6.39
CA PRO A 207 18.72 -17.76 5.34
C PRO A 207 17.33 -18.30 5.72
N THR A 208 17.22 -19.25 6.65
CA THR A 208 15.90 -19.78 7.07
C THR A 208 15.05 -18.75 7.81
N ASP A 209 15.67 -17.71 8.35
CA ASP A 209 15.05 -16.84 9.35
C ASP A 209 14.62 -15.48 8.77
N CYS A 210 14.84 -15.26 7.47
CA CYS A 210 14.68 -13.93 6.88
C CYS A 210 14.03 -13.89 5.48
N LEU A 211 13.63 -15.00 4.85
CA LEU A 211 13.11 -14.94 3.48
C LEU A 211 11.58 -14.87 3.44
N ILE A 212 11.00 -13.74 3.01
CA ILE A 212 9.57 -13.61 2.66
C ILE A 212 9.46 -13.18 1.20
N PRO A 213 8.78 -13.95 0.33
CA PRO A 213 8.19 -15.27 0.57
C PRO A 213 9.21 -16.37 0.93
N VAL A 214 8.74 -17.45 1.58
CA VAL A 214 9.57 -18.65 1.79
C VAL A 214 9.82 -19.35 0.44
N PRO A 215 11.08 -19.64 0.07
CA PRO A 215 11.37 -20.22 -1.24
C PRO A 215 10.89 -21.67 -1.37
N MET A 216 10.72 -22.13 -2.61
CA MET A 216 10.35 -23.51 -2.92
C MET A 216 11.37 -24.53 -2.38
N LYS A 217 12.67 -24.26 -2.56
CA LYS A 217 13.75 -25.09 -2.03
C LYS A 217 14.88 -24.20 -1.50
N LEU A 218 15.27 -24.44 -0.25
CA LEU A 218 16.41 -23.80 0.41
C LEU A 218 17.26 -24.87 1.09
N THR A 219 18.58 -24.81 0.90
CA THR A 219 19.55 -25.63 1.63
C THR A 219 20.61 -24.71 2.24
N VAL A 220 20.84 -24.82 3.54
CA VAL A 220 21.83 -23.99 4.27
C VAL A 220 22.96 -24.89 4.79
N ASN A 221 24.20 -24.48 4.56
CA ASN A 221 25.39 -25.18 5.05
C ASN A 221 25.99 -24.48 6.28
N GLN A 222 25.67 -25.01 7.46
CA GLN A 222 26.14 -24.46 8.74
C GLN A 222 27.61 -24.78 9.05
N LYS A 223 28.23 -25.74 8.34
CA LYS A 223 29.60 -26.20 8.62
C LYS A 223 30.68 -25.43 7.86
N GLN A 224 30.29 -24.69 6.82
CA GLN A 224 31.23 -23.92 6.00
C GLN A 224 31.35 -22.47 6.48
N ALA A 225 32.49 -21.85 6.20
CA ALA A 225 32.70 -20.44 6.51
C ALA A 225 31.66 -19.58 5.76
N PRO A 226 31.02 -18.61 6.44
CA PRO A 226 30.02 -17.75 5.82
C PRO A 226 30.66 -16.79 4.81
N LEU A 227 29.84 -16.28 3.90
CA LEU A 227 30.20 -15.17 3.01
C LEU A 227 30.31 -13.89 3.82
N GLU A 228 31.50 -13.28 3.86
CA GLU A 228 31.73 -12.01 4.53
C GLU A 228 31.38 -10.85 3.60
N VAL A 229 30.29 -10.11 3.87
CA VAL A 229 29.69 -9.20 2.86
C VAL A 229 30.45 -7.88 2.69
N ASN A 230 31.19 -7.44 3.71
CA ASN A 230 31.93 -6.18 3.74
C ASN A 230 33.26 -6.25 2.95
N GLY A 231 33.20 -6.64 1.68
CA GLY A 231 34.32 -6.67 0.73
C GLY A 231 34.08 -5.78 -0.49
N ILE A 232 35.05 -5.75 -1.41
CA ILE A 232 34.91 -5.11 -2.71
C ILE A 232 34.14 -6.06 -3.64
N TRP A 233 32.95 -5.66 -4.05
CA TRP A 233 32.11 -6.42 -4.97
C TRP A 233 32.42 -6.10 -6.44
N SER A 234 32.56 -7.14 -7.24
CA SER A 234 32.53 -7.08 -8.70
C SER A 234 31.26 -7.76 -9.20
N ILE A 235 30.57 -7.14 -10.15
CA ILE A 235 29.35 -7.70 -10.74
C ILE A 235 29.69 -8.19 -12.14
N LYS A 236 29.42 -9.46 -12.41
CA LYS A 236 29.49 -10.06 -13.74
C LYS A 236 28.06 -10.29 -14.19
N SER A 237 27.65 -9.68 -15.30
CA SER A 237 26.30 -9.81 -15.85
C SER A 237 26.39 -10.35 -17.26
N ALA A 238 25.50 -11.29 -17.61
CA ALA A 238 25.32 -11.71 -18.99
C ALA A 238 24.65 -10.61 -19.84
N ASP A 239 24.77 -10.71 -21.16
CA ASP A 239 24.07 -9.80 -22.08
C ASP A 239 22.56 -9.85 -21.85
N GLY A 240 21.90 -8.69 -21.97
CA GLY A 240 20.45 -8.56 -21.72
C GLY A 240 20.04 -8.36 -20.25
N LEU A 241 20.99 -8.35 -19.31
CA LEU A 241 20.75 -8.16 -17.87
C LEU A 241 21.25 -6.80 -17.34
N SER A 242 21.21 -5.74 -18.16
CA SER A 242 21.69 -4.41 -17.77
C SER A 242 20.86 -3.79 -16.65
N ASN A 243 19.54 -3.97 -16.70
CA ASN A 243 18.61 -3.50 -15.66
C ASN A 243 18.87 -4.24 -14.32
N GLU A 244 19.10 -5.54 -14.37
CA GLU A 244 19.37 -6.36 -13.19
C GLU A 244 20.75 -6.02 -12.59
N GLN A 245 21.73 -5.70 -13.44
CA GLN A 245 23.01 -5.17 -13.00
C GLN A 245 22.87 -3.82 -12.27
N GLU A 246 22.03 -2.90 -12.76
CA GLU A 246 21.72 -1.65 -12.06
C GLU A 246 21.06 -1.91 -10.70
N HIS A 247 20.13 -2.86 -10.63
CA HIS A 247 19.52 -3.27 -9.36
C HIS A 247 20.50 -3.89 -8.39
N ALA A 248 21.42 -4.73 -8.87
CA ALA A 248 22.48 -5.30 -8.05
C ALA A 248 23.41 -4.21 -7.46
N LEU A 249 23.80 -3.23 -8.27
CA LEU A 249 24.58 -2.07 -7.81
C LEU A 249 23.81 -1.27 -6.75
N ARG A 250 22.52 -1.01 -7.00
CA ARG A 250 21.64 -0.29 -6.06
C ARG A 250 21.54 -1.03 -4.73
N ILE A 251 21.24 -2.33 -4.73
CA ILE A 251 21.11 -3.15 -3.51
C ILE A 251 22.41 -3.12 -2.70
N LEU A 252 23.55 -3.38 -3.34
CA LEU A 252 24.84 -3.37 -2.66
C LEU A 252 25.17 -1.98 -2.09
N GLY A 253 24.89 -0.91 -2.84
CA GLY A 253 25.10 0.48 -2.39
C GLY A 253 24.16 0.91 -1.26
N GLU A 254 22.92 0.41 -1.25
CA GLU A 254 21.96 0.65 -0.18
C GLU A 254 22.32 -0.14 1.09
N ARG A 255 22.75 -1.40 0.97
CA ARG A 255 23.01 -2.28 2.11
C ARG A 255 24.39 -2.05 2.73
N ILE A 256 25.44 -2.03 1.92
CA ILE A 256 26.83 -2.06 2.41
C ILE A 256 27.30 -0.66 2.77
N ASP A 257 27.73 -0.51 4.02
CA ASP A 257 28.38 0.72 4.49
C ASP A 257 29.80 0.80 3.92
N LYS A 258 30.04 1.79 3.05
CA LYS A 258 31.34 2.04 2.41
C LYS A 258 32.48 2.20 3.42
N SER A 259 32.20 2.67 4.65
CA SER A 259 33.21 2.83 5.69
C SER A 259 33.70 1.49 6.29
N LYS A 260 32.92 0.42 6.13
CA LYS A 260 33.23 -0.93 6.64
C LYS A 260 33.90 -1.85 5.63
N VAL A 261 34.03 -1.42 4.36
CA VAL A 261 34.55 -2.24 3.27
C VAL A 261 36.03 -2.61 3.51
N ASN A 262 36.31 -3.91 3.59
CA ASN A 262 37.66 -4.44 3.63
C ASN A 262 38.23 -4.56 2.21
N LYS A 263 39.18 -3.68 1.88
CA LYS A 263 39.79 -3.61 0.53
C LYS A 263 40.58 -4.87 0.11
N SER A 264 40.98 -5.71 1.06
CA SER A 264 41.68 -6.98 0.76
C SER A 264 40.73 -8.11 0.37
N LYS A 265 39.44 -8.02 0.75
CA LYS A 265 38.43 -9.02 0.40
C LYS A 265 37.79 -8.65 -0.94
N LYS A 266 37.92 -9.52 -1.94
CA LYS A 266 37.26 -9.40 -3.24
C LYS A 266 36.12 -10.41 -3.34
N LEU A 267 34.94 -9.94 -3.72
CA LEU A 267 33.71 -10.71 -3.84
C LEU A 267 33.16 -10.57 -5.25
N THR A 268 32.43 -11.58 -5.71
CA THR A 268 31.80 -11.58 -7.04
C THR A 268 30.30 -11.83 -6.91
N LEU A 269 29.49 -11.04 -7.61
CA LEU A 269 28.09 -11.33 -7.87
C LEU A 269 27.94 -11.64 -9.36
N THR A 270 27.54 -12.86 -9.69
CA THR A 270 27.35 -13.32 -11.07
C THR A 270 25.86 -13.40 -11.37
N LEU A 271 25.40 -12.68 -12.39
CA LEU A 271 24.04 -12.69 -12.91
C LEU A 271 24.06 -13.36 -14.30
N ALA A 272 23.25 -14.39 -14.49
CA ALA A 272 23.19 -15.12 -15.75
C ALA A 272 21.78 -15.60 -16.10
N LEU A 273 21.57 -15.94 -17.37
CA LEU A 273 20.36 -16.59 -17.85
C LEU A 273 20.53 -18.12 -17.85
N ASP A 274 19.45 -18.84 -17.58
CA ASP A 274 19.39 -20.30 -17.62
C ASP A 274 18.05 -20.76 -18.21
N GLU A 275 18.04 -21.04 -19.52
CA GLU A 275 16.85 -21.44 -20.26
C GLU A 275 16.30 -22.81 -19.85
N SER A 276 17.06 -23.61 -19.09
CA SER A 276 16.62 -24.93 -18.62
C SER A 276 15.60 -24.88 -17.48
N LEU A 277 15.42 -23.72 -16.86
CA LEU A 277 14.42 -23.54 -15.80
C LEU A 277 13.00 -23.49 -16.41
N ASP A 278 11.99 -23.91 -15.64
CA ASP A 278 10.65 -24.16 -16.16
C ASP A 278 9.81 -22.88 -16.35
N ASP A 279 9.85 -21.95 -15.39
CA ASP A 279 8.99 -20.76 -15.35
C ASP A 279 9.75 -19.45 -15.69
N PRO A 280 9.16 -18.47 -16.39
CA PRO A 280 9.82 -17.20 -16.71
C PRO A 280 10.39 -16.43 -15.49
N GLU A 281 9.76 -16.55 -14.33
CA GLU A 281 10.14 -15.90 -13.08
C GLU A 281 10.97 -16.81 -12.16
N SER A 282 11.27 -18.04 -12.59
CA SER A 282 12.10 -18.97 -11.82
C SER A 282 13.57 -18.56 -11.78
N TYR A 283 14.24 -18.91 -10.67
CA TYR A 283 15.66 -18.66 -10.49
C TYR A 283 16.33 -19.66 -9.55
N THR A 284 17.67 -19.67 -9.63
CA THR A 284 18.56 -20.27 -8.64
C THR A 284 19.46 -19.20 -8.03
N LEU A 285 19.81 -19.37 -6.76
CA LEU A 285 20.76 -18.51 -6.05
C LEU A 285 21.71 -19.37 -5.22
N ASP A 286 23.01 -19.22 -5.43
CA ASP A 286 24.06 -19.89 -4.66
C ASP A 286 24.93 -18.87 -3.93
N VAL A 287 24.91 -18.89 -2.61
CA VAL A 287 25.82 -18.13 -1.73
C VAL A 287 27.00 -19.01 -1.35
N LYS A 288 28.18 -18.66 -1.82
CA LYS A 288 29.46 -19.30 -1.49
C LYS A 288 30.35 -18.36 -0.69
N ALA A 289 31.48 -18.86 -0.18
CA ALA A 289 32.39 -18.07 0.68
C ALA A 289 32.90 -16.74 0.08
N LYS A 290 32.97 -16.60 -1.25
CA LYS A 290 33.51 -15.41 -1.95
C LYS A 290 32.69 -14.99 -3.18
N GLU A 291 31.58 -15.67 -3.44
CA GLU A 291 30.80 -15.48 -4.65
C GLU A 291 29.32 -15.71 -4.36
N VAL A 292 28.47 -14.92 -5.00
CA VAL A 292 27.04 -15.16 -5.12
C VAL A 292 26.72 -15.33 -6.60
N ILE A 293 26.02 -16.40 -6.96
CA ILE A 293 25.60 -16.68 -8.33
C ILE A 293 24.08 -16.68 -8.36
N ILE A 294 23.49 -15.89 -9.25
CA ILE A 294 22.05 -15.83 -9.48
C ILE A 294 21.81 -16.14 -10.95
N LYS A 295 20.98 -17.16 -11.21
CA LYS A 295 20.54 -17.50 -12.57
C LYS A 295 19.04 -17.51 -12.65
N GLY A 296 18.45 -16.87 -13.65
CA GLY A 296 17.01 -16.90 -13.89
C GLY A 296 16.70 -17.32 -15.33
N LYS A 297 15.49 -17.83 -15.57
CA LYS A 297 15.06 -18.14 -16.95
C LYS A 297 15.04 -16.90 -17.81
N THR A 298 14.54 -15.81 -17.23
CA THR A 298 14.50 -14.47 -17.83
C THR A 298 15.13 -13.45 -16.88
N ALA A 299 15.22 -12.20 -17.34
CA ALA A 299 15.60 -11.06 -16.51
C ALA A 299 14.74 -10.93 -15.23
N ALA A 300 13.44 -11.26 -15.31
CA ALA A 300 12.55 -11.23 -14.14
C ALA A 300 12.95 -12.26 -13.07
N GLY A 301 13.31 -13.48 -13.49
CA GLY A 301 13.83 -14.50 -12.58
C GLY A 301 15.13 -14.04 -11.88
N VAL A 302 16.07 -13.47 -12.65
CA VAL A 302 17.31 -12.90 -12.08
C VAL A 302 16.99 -11.79 -11.08
N PHE A 303 16.05 -10.90 -11.40
CA PHE A 303 15.60 -9.85 -10.50
C PHE A 303 15.00 -10.40 -9.20
N TYR A 304 14.17 -11.45 -9.23
CA TYR A 304 13.64 -12.05 -8.01
C TYR A 304 14.71 -12.77 -7.19
N GLY A 305 15.75 -13.33 -7.84
CA GLY A 305 16.95 -13.78 -7.15
C GLY A 305 17.67 -12.64 -6.42
N LEU A 306 17.77 -11.45 -7.03
CA LEU A 306 18.31 -10.25 -6.38
C LEU A 306 17.46 -9.79 -5.20
N MET A 307 16.13 -9.90 -5.28
CA MET A 307 15.25 -9.58 -4.15
C MET A 307 15.46 -10.54 -2.97
N THR A 308 15.67 -11.84 -3.25
CA THR A 308 16.08 -12.81 -2.22
C THR A 308 17.44 -12.45 -1.63
N PHE A 309 18.42 -12.08 -2.47
CA PHE A 309 19.74 -11.66 -2.01
C PHE A 309 19.70 -10.40 -1.12
N ASP A 310 18.86 -9.41 -1.46
CA ASP A 310 18.65 -8.23 -0.61
C ASP A 310 18.15 -8.59 0.80
N GLN A 311 17.28 -9.60 0.91
CA GLN A 311 16.78 -10.08 2.20
C GLN A 311 17.86 -10.83 3.00
N LEU A 312 18.76 -11.57 2.33
CA LEU A 312 19.93 -12.17 2.98
C LEU A 312 20.93 -11.12 3.47
N LEU A 313 21.13 -10.05 2.69
CA LEU A 313 21.91 -8.89 3.12
C LEU A 313 21.25 -8.18 4.30
N ARG A 314 19.92 -8.11 4.38
CA ARG A 314 19.22 -7.57 5.55
C ARG A 314 19.41 -8.43 6.80
N GLY A 315 19.46 -9.76 6.66
CA GLY A 315 19.63 -10.70 7.77
C GLY A 315 18.49 -10.65 8.78
N ASP A 316 18.82 -10.72 10.07
CA ASP A 316 17.88 -10.62 11.20
C ASP A 316 17.26 -9.23 11.38
N GLY A 317 17.61 -8.27 10.52
CA GLY A 317 17.10 -6.92 10.57
C GLY A 317 17.37 -6.25 11.91
N SER A 318 18.46 -6.58 12.61
CA SER A 318 19.01 -5.82 13.74
C SER A 318 19.91 -4.66 13.26
N LYS A 319 20.44 -4.78 12.04
CA LYS A 319 21.26 -3.78 11.34
C LYS A 319 20.70 -3.47 9.96
N LYS A 320 21.31 -2.51 9.27
CA LYS A 320 21.01 -2.19 7.86
C LYS A 320 21.43 -3.33 6.91
N CYS A 321 22.56 -3.96 7.23
CA CYS A 321 23.15 -5.09 6.53
C CYS A 321 23.81 -6.04 7.53
N SER A 322 23.67 -7.34 7.30
CA SER A 322 24.36 -8.43 7.98
C SER A 322 25.87 -8.29 7.81
N ASP A 323 26.68 -8.84 8.73
CA ASP A 323 28.13 -8.82 8.56
C ASP A 323 28.60 -9.99 7.69
N ALA A 324 27.86 -11.10 7.72
CA ALA A 324 28.09 -12.26 6.90
C ALA A 324 26.79 -13.02 6.60
N ILE A 325 26.78 -13.89 5.57
CA ILE A 325 25.65 -14.73 5.19
C ILE A 325 26.10 -16.20 5.20
N MET A 326 25.34 -17.09 5.86
CA MET A 326 25.62 -18.53 5.78
C MET A 326 25.53 -19.02 4.33
N GLN A 327 26.41 -19.93 3.93
CA GLN A 327 26.36 -20.49 2.57
C GLN A 327 25.05 -21.25 2.36
N ALA A 328 24.43 -21.01 1.21
CA ALA A 328 23.13 -21.56 0.90
C ALA A 328 22.88 -21.68 -0.59
N SER A 329 21.99 -22.59 -0.96
CA SER A 329 21.47 -22.75 -2.32
C SER A 329 19.95 -22.63 -2.30
N VAL A 330 19.41 -21.84 -3.21
CA VAL A 330 17.98 -21.62 -3.43
C VAL A 330 17.62 -22.03 -4.86
N SER A 331 16.50 -22.72 -5.01
CA SER A 331 15.84 -22.97 -6.29
C SER A 331 14.38 -22.63 -6.10
N ASP A 332 13.86 -21.70 -6.87
CA ASP A 332 12.62 -21.02 -6.52
C ASP A 332 11.85 -20.54 -7.76
N GLN A 333 10.52 -20.53 -7.65
CA GLN A 333 9.60 -20.08 -8.69
C GLN A 333 8.25 -19.74 -8.05
N PRO A 334 7.42 -18.90 -8.68
CA PRO A 334 6.11 -18.54 -8.14
C PRO A 334 5.12 -19.72 -8.19
N ARG A 335 4.09 -19.67 -7.33
CA ARG A 335 2.92 -20.57 -7.40
C ARG A 335 1.88 -20.05 -8.39
N THR A 336 1.70 -18.73 -8.47
CA THR A 336 0.70 -18.09 -9.34
C THR A 336 1.31 -17.12 -10.34
N HIS A 337 0.63 -16.90 -11.47
CA HIS A 337 1.12 -16.05 -12.56
C HIS A 337 1.08 -14.55 -12.21
N VAL A 338 -0.04 -14.08 -11.64
CA VAL A 338 -0.20 -12.69 -11.18
C VAL A 338 -0.24 -12.62 -9.66
N ARG A 339 0.47 -11.66 -9.09
CA ARG A 339 0.52 -11.36 -7.66
C ARG A 339 0.45 -9.85 -7.51
N GLU A 340 -0.76 -9.33 -7.34
CA GLU A 340 -1.00 -7.90 -7.48
C GLU A 340 -1.46 -7.21 -6.20
N LEU A 341 -1.21 -5.90 -6.15
CA LEU A 341 -1.95 -4.98 -5.29
C LEU A 341 -2.71 -4.01 -6.17
N MET A 342 -4.00 -3.83 -5.87
CA MET A 342 -4.82 -2.81 -6.49
C MET A 342 -4.74 -1.52 -5.67
N LEU A 343 -4.52 -0.40 -6.34
CA LEU A 343 -4.55 0.94 -5.77
C LEU A 343 -5.72 1.73 -6.36
N ASP A 344 -6.47 2.38 -5.49
CA ASP A 344 -7.58 3.27 -5.84
C ASP A 344 -7.14 4.75 -5.71
N PRO A 345 -6.76 5.41 -6.80
CA PRO A 345 -6.58 6.86 -6.86
C PRO A 345 -7.89 7.65 -7.05
N VAL A 346 -9.05 7.00 -7.16
CA VAL A 346 -10.33 7.66 -7.43
C VAL A 346 -10.94 8.22 -6.16
N ARG A 347 -11.10 7.40 -5.13
CA ARG A 347 -11.72 7.85 -3.87
C ARG A 347 -10.79 8.81 -3.13
N THR A 348 -9.49 8.54 -3.06
CA THR A 348 -8.47 9.52 -2.67
C THR A 348 -7.33 9.56 -3.69
N PHE A 349 -7.05 10.74 -4.25
CA PHE A 349 -6.00 10.88 -5.25
C PHE A 349 -4.60 10.63 -4.69
N ILE A 350 -3.82 9.78 -5.37
CA ILE A 350 -2.44 9.46 -5.03
C ILE A 350 -1.51 10.34 -5.90
N PRO A 351 -0.70 11.24 -5.31
CA PRO A 351 0.25 12.03 -6.09
C PRO A 351 1.23 11.15 -6.89
N PHE A 352 1.60 11.58 -8.09
CA PHE A 352 2.39 10.79 -9.04
C PHE A 352 3.69 10.21 -8.45
N ASP A 353 4.47 11.03 -7.76
CA ASP A 353 5.73 10.57 -7.14
C ASP A 353 5.50 9.54 -6.03
N GLN A 354 4.37 9.64 -5.32
CA GLN A 354 4.00 8.69 -4.27
C GLN A 354 3.52 7.37 -4.85
N LEU A 355 2.78 7.41 -5.96
CA LEU A 355 2.43 6.22 -6.74
C LEU A 355 3.69 5.49 -7.23
N LYS A 356 4.66 6.23 -7.78
CA LYS A 356 5.98 5.68 -8.16
C LYS A 356 6.74 5.09 -6.98
N ALA A 357 6.71 5.76 -5.82
CA ALA A 357 7.44 5.30 -4.64
C ALA A 357 6.94 3.93 -4.09
N PHE A 358 5.72 3.51 -4.45
CA PHE A 358 5.13 2.25 -3.99
C PHE A 358 5.73 1.02 -4.71
N ILE A 359 6.09 1.16 -5.99
CA ILE A 359 6.58 0.06 -6.85
C ILE A 359 7.75 -0.72 -6.25
N PRO A 360 8.84 -0.07 -5.77
CA PRO A 360 10.00 -0.82 -5.26
C PRO A 360 9.68 -1.66 -4.02
N GLU A 361 8.71 -1.23 -3.19
CA GLU A 361 8.33 -1.97 -2.00
C GLU A 361 7.53 -3.23 -2.33
N MET A 362 6.65 -3.17 -3.33
CA MET A 362 5.95 -4.35 -3.84
C MET A 362 6.93 -5.37 -4.43
N ALA A 363 7.82 -4.90 -5.31
CA ALA A 363 8.75 -5.75 -6.04
C ALA A 363 9.73 -6.47 -5.11
N ARG A 364 10.10 -5.86 -3.98
CA ARG A 364 10.98 -6.45 -2.95
C ARG A 364 10.46 -7.79 -2.41
N TYR A 365 9.15 -7.98 -2.44
CA TYR A 365 8.48 -9.20 -1.98
C TYR A 365 7.88 -10.01 -3.12
N LYS A 366 8.35 -9.78 -4.35
CA LYS A 366 8.01 -10.56 -5.55
C LYS A 366 6.54 -10.48 -5.99
N LEU A 367 5.83 -9.43 -5.58
CA LEU A 367 4.61 -9.00 -6.30
C LEU A 367 5.02 -8.52 -7.69
N ASN A 368 4.19 -8.75 -8.71
CA ASN A 368 4.56 -8.51 -10.12
C ASN A 368 3.55 -7.68 -10.90
N ALA A 369 2.45 -7.24 -10.28
CA ALA A 369 1.50 -6.35 -10.91
C ALA A 369 0.96 -5.30 -9.93
N VAL A 370 0.71 -4.11 -10.45
CA VAL A 370 -0.10 -3.08 -9.81
C VAL A 370 -1.34 -2.85 -10.66
N HIS A 371 -2.50 -3.01 -10.04
CA HIS A 371 -3.79 -2.76 -10.66
C HIS A 371 -4.22 -1.35 -10.29
N LEU A 372 -4.44 -0.48 -11.28
CA LEU A 372 -4.87 0.91 -11.07
C LEU A 372 -6.36 1.05 -11.36
N HIS A 373 -7.14 1.25 -10.30
CA HIS A 373 -8.56 1.59 -10.36
C HIS A 373 -8.70 3.07 -10.74
N LEU A 374 -8.76 3.40 -12.03
CA LEU A 374 -8.54 4.77 -12.52
C LEU A 374 -9.80 5.62 -12.64
N VAL A 375 -10.98 5.01 -12.57
CA VAL A 375 -12.27 5.69 -12.72
C VAL A 375 -13.28 5.06 -11.78
N ASP A 376 -14.14 5.90 -11.19
CA ASP A 376 -15.28 5.49 -10.37
C ASP A 376 -16.28 6.67 -10.32
N ASP A 377 -17.37 6.52 -9.58
CA ASP A 377 -18.40 7.53 -9.39
C ASP A 377 -17.90 8.89 -8.89
N GLN A 378 -16.86 8.86 -8.05
CA GLN A 378 -16.35 10.06 -7.38
C GLN A 378 -15.19 10.72 -8.15
N GLY A 379 -14.70 10.15 -9.24
CA GLY A 379 -13.74 10.85 -10.09
C GLY A 379 -13.14 10.07 -11.24
N TRP A 380 -12.67 10.81 -12.24
CA TRP A 380 -11.94 10.27 -13.39
C TRP A 380 -10.45 10.67 -13.30
N ARG A 381 -9.54 9.69 -13.28
CA ARG A 381 -8.11 9.93 -12.93
C ARG A 381 -7.11 9.82 -14.07
N ILE A 382 -7.53 9.56 -15.30
CA ILE A 382 -6.61 9.43 -16.42
C ILE A 382 -6.97 10.36 -17.59
N GLU A 383 -5.98 11.00 -18.19
CA GLU A 383 -6.20 11.84 -19.37
C GLU A 383 -6.63 11.01 -20.60
N ILE A 384 -7.80 11.37 -21.15
CA ILE A 384 -8.26 10.92 -22.46
C ILE A 384 -8.38 12.14 -23.36
N LYS A 385 -7.47 12.28 -24.33
CA LYS A 385 -7.34 13.48 -25.17
C LYS A 385 -8.58 13.72 -26.00
N LYS A 386 -9.27 12.66 -26.42
CA LYS A 386 -10.55 12.75 -27.14
C LYS A 386 -11.67 13.35 -26.26
N TYR A 387 -11.60 13.18 -24.94
CA TYR A 387 -12.62 13.61 -23.98
C TYR A 387 -12.02 14.44 -22.84
N PRO A 388 -11.48 15.64 -23.12
CA PRO A 388 -10.72 16.44 -22.16
C PRO A 388 -11.55 16.88 -20.94
N ARG A 389 -12.88 16.91 -21.07
CA ARG A 389 -13.79 17.25 -19.96
C ARG A 389 -13.74 16.23 -18.81
N LEU A 390 -13.37 14.97 -19.06
CA LEU A 390 -13.24 13.95 -18.02
C LEU A 390 -12.25 14.39 -16.94
N THR A 391 -11.08 14.91 -17.34
CA THR A 391 -10.09 15.38 -16.37
C THR A 391 -10.28 16.86 -16.00
N ALA A 392 -10.75 17.71 -16.93
CA ALA A 392 -10.95 19.13 -16.63
C ALA A 392 -12.07 19.38 -15.60
N GLU A 393 -13.13 18.57 -15.62
CA GLU A 393 -14.33 18.76 -14.80
C GLU A 393 -14.54 17.60 -13.81
N ALA A 394 -14.26 16.34 -14.20
CA ALA A 394 -14.57 15.16 -13.39
C ALA A 394 -13.40 14.58 -12.58
N SER A 395 -12.23 15.21 -12.58
CA SER A 395 -11.10 14.81 -11.70
C SER A 395 -11.04 15.57 -10.38
N SER A 396 -12.05 16.39 -10.05
CA SER A 396 -12.03 17.24 -8.86
C SER A 396 -13.40 17.30 -8.20
N ARG A 397 -13.43 17.18 -6.87
CA ARG A 397 -14.65 17.34 -6.07
C ARG A 397 -14.36 17.93 -4.68
N TRP A 398 -15.40 18.34 -3.97
CA TRP A 398 -15.31 19.05 -2.70
C TRP A 398 -15.58 18.20 -1.44
N ASN A 399 -15.54 16.87 -1.46
CA ASN A 399 -15.77 16.10 -0.22
C ASN A 399 -15.74 14.60 -0.51
N MET A 400 -15.68 13.85 0.57
CA MET A 400 -16.03 12.44 0.60
C MET A 400 -16.64 12.09 1.97
N ASP A 401 -17.93 11.77 2.01
CA ASP A 401 -18.70 11.56 3.22
C ASP A 401 -18.50 12.68 4.27
N ASP A 402 -17.88 12.35 5.41
CA ASP A 402 -17.61 13.27 6.51
C ASP A 402 -16.32 14.10 6.31
N MET A 403 -15.48 13.72 5.35
CA MET A 403 -14.27 14.44 4.98
C MET A 403 -14.60 15.63 4.05
N LEU A 404 -14.75 16.79 4.66
CA LEU A 404 -14.92 18.06 3.93
C LEU A 404 -13.56 18.63 3.52
N MET A 405 -12.98 18.09 2.45
CA MET A 405 -11.70 18.52 1.88
C MET A 405 -11.69 18.43 0.35
N PRO A 406 -10.87 19.24 -0.34
CA PRO A 406 -10.76 19.13 -1.79
C PRO A 406 -10.01 17.85 -2.17
N ILE A 407 -10.62 17.01 -3.00
CA ILE A 407 -9.98 15.83 -3.60
C ILE A 407 -9.84 16.11 -5.09
N LYS A 408 -8.60 16.30 -5.54
CA LYS A 408 -8.29 16.71 -6.91
C LYS A 408 -7.04 16.05 -7.43
N GLY A 409 -7.04 15.79 -8.73
CA GLY A 409 -5.88 15.28 -9.46
C GLY A 409 -6.27 14.24 -10.48
N TYR A 410 -5.42 14.10 -11.48
CA TYR A 410 -5.43 13.05 -12.50
C TYR A 410 -4.00 12.84 -12.99
N TYR A 411 -3.78 11.75 -13.72
CA TYR A 411 -2.53 11.44 -14.38
C TYR A 411 -2.64 11.77 -15.87
N THR A 412 -1.68 12.53 -16.37
CA THR A 412 -1.50 12.71 -17.81
C THR A 412 -1.06 11.41 -18.47
N GLN A 413 -1.27 11.28 -19.77
CA GLN A 413 -0.80 10.10 -20.50
C GLN A 413 0.72 9.94 -20.42
N GLU A 414 1.45 11.05 -20.45
CA GLU A 414 2.92 11.03 -20.35
C GLU A 414 3.40 10.58 -18.97
N GLN A 415 2.73 11.01 -17.89
CA GLN A 415 2.96 10.47 -16.55
C GLN A 415 2.69 8.97 -16.49
N MET A 416 1.59 8.48 -17.09
CA MET A 416 1.29 7.05 -17.07
C MET A 416 2.28 6.22 -17.90
N LYS A 417 2.73 6.71 -19.06
CA LYS A 417 3.82 6.08 -19.82
C LYS A 417 5.12 6.04 -19.02
N GLU A 418 5.47 7.13 -18.34
CA GLU A 418 6.62 7.17 -17.45
C GLU A 418 6.47 6.17 -16.29
N PHE A 419 5.28 6.08 -15.68
CA PHE A 419 5.00 5.15 -14.60
C PHE A 419 5.12 3.69 -15.06
N VAL A 420 4.54 3.35 -16.21
CA VAL A 420 4.66 2.03 -16.84
C VAL A 420 6.12 1.68 -17.08
N ALA A 421 6.89 2.59 -17.68
CA ALA A 421 8.31 2.36 -17.96
C ALA A 421 9.12 2.21 -16.65
N TYR A 422 8.78 2.98 -15.62
CA TYR A 422 9.39 2.89 -14.30
C TYR A 422 9.06 1.56 -13.60
N ALA A 423 7.79 1.13 -13.62
CA ALA A 423 7.33 -0.14 -13.06
C ALA A 423 7.99 -1.33 -13.74
N ALA A 424 8.16 -1.28 -15.07
CA ALA A 424 8.83 -2.32 -15.85
C ALA A 424 10.29 -2.56 -15.43
N LYS A 425 11.02 -1.54 -14.94
CA LYS A 425 12.38 -1.73 -14.39
C LYS A 425 12.38 -2.69 -13.20
N TYR A 426 11.29 -2.71 -12.42
CA TYR A 426 11.12 -3.59 -11.27
C TYR A 426 10.35 -4.88 -11.61
N HIS A 427 10.17 -5.17 -12.90
CA HIS A 427 9.33 -6.29 -13.39
C HIS A 427 7.90 -6.23 -12.83
N ILE A 428 7.37 -5.02 -12.64
CA ILE A 428 5.98 -4.79 -12.25
C ILE A 428 5.18 -4.39 -13.49
N GLN A 429 4.13 -5.15 -13.78
CA GLN A 429 3.13 -4.82 -14.78
C GLN A 429 2.11 -3.81 -14.22
N VAL A 430 1.67 -2.86 -15.05
CA VAL A 430 0.61 -1.92 -14.68
C VAL A 430 -0.66 -2.30 -15.44
N ILE A 431 -1.69 -2.71 -14.71
CA ILE A 431 -2.99 -3.12 -15.25
C ILE A 431 -3.98 -1.96 -15.02
N PRO A 432 -4.46 -1.28 -16.06
CA PRO A 432 -5.45 -0.21 -15.91
C PRO A 432 -6.86 -0.78 -15.80
N GLU A 433 -7.69 -0.15 -14.99
CA GLU A 433 -9.13 -0.39 -14.91
C GLU A 433 -9.92 0.81 -15.42
N ILE A 434 -10.91 0.53 -16.27
CA ILE A 434 -12.00 1.43 -16.62
C ILE A 434 -13.30 0.71 -16.31
N GLU A 435 -14.10 1.28 -15.43
CA GLU A 435 -15.37 0.72 -14.98
C GLU A 435 -16.41 0.64 -16.09
N MET A 436 -17.22 -0.42 -16.09
CA MET A 436 -18.45 -0.48 -16.87
C MET A 436 -19.34 -1.64 -16.41
N PRO A 437 -20.68 -1.51 -16.44
CA PRO A 437 -21.44 -0.31 -16.80
C PRO A 437 -21.74 0.59 -15.60
N GLY A 438 -21.46 0.12 -14.37
CA GLY A 438 -21.60 0.88 -13.14
C GLY A 438 -20.38 1.76 -12.89
N HIS A 439 -20.34 2.42 -11.73
CA HIS A 439 -19.17 3.18 -11.26
C HIS A 439 -18.68 4.27 -12.24
N GLU A 440 -19.58 4.80 -13.06
CA GLU A 440 -19.24 5.74 -14.14
C GLU A 440 -19.85 7.14 -13.93
N VAL A 441 -20.33 7.47 -12.72
CA VAL A 441 -20.95 8.79 -12.46
C VAL A 441 -20.00 9.95 -12.75
N ALA A 442 -18.69 9.79 -12.57
CA ALA A 442 -17.73 10.84 -12.96
C ALA A 442 -17.79 11.15 -14.46
N ALA A 443 -17.79 10.14 -15.34
CA ALA A 443 -17.94 10.36 -16.77
C ALA A 443 -19.33 10.86 -17.14
N ILE A 444 -20.38 10.29 -16.53
CA ILE A 444 -21.78 10.70 -16.76
C ILE A 444 -22.02 12.16 -16.37
N SER A 445 -21.35 12.67 -15.33
CA SER A 445 -21.50 14.06 -14.89
C SER A 445 -21.10 15.10 -15.94
N VAL A 446 -20.24 14.70 -16.88
CA VAL A 446 -19.75 15.55 -17.98
C VAL A 446 -20.30 15.12 -19.35
N TYR A 447 -20.58 13.84 -19.55
CA TYR A 447 -21.20 13.27 -20.75
C TYR A 447 -22.49 12.53 -20.37
N PRO A 448 -23.56 13.25 -20.01
CA PRO A 448 -24.80 12.63 -19.55
C PRO A 448 -25.42 11.69 -20.58
N GLU A 449 -25.14 11.90 -21.87
CA GLU A 449 -25.54 11.04 -22.99
C GLU A 449 -25.14 9.58 -22.81
N LEU A 450 -24.17 9.27 -21.94
CA LEU A 450 -23.81 7.90 -21.59
C LEU A 450 -24.94 7.12 -20.90
N THR A 451 -25.96 7.79 -20.36
CA THR A 451 -27.11 7.15 -19.66
C THR A 451 -28.37 7.04 -20.52
N CYS A 452 -29.33 6.23 -20.07
CA CYS A 452 -30.60 5.98 -20.74
C CYS A 452 -31.43 7.24 -21.06
N HIS A 453 -31.33 8.26 -20.20
CA HIS A 453 -32.15 9.46 -20.26
C HIS A 453 -31.34 10.74 -20.49
N ALA A 454 -30.04 10.61 -20.74
CA ALA A 454 -29.13 11.75 -20.90
C ALA A 454 -29.23 12.77 -19.76
N LYS A 455 -29.43 12.28 -18.52
CA LYS A 455 -29.61 13.15 -17.36
C LYS A 455 -28.25 13.49 -16.76
N GLN A 456 -27.96 14.77 -16.66
CA GLN A 456 -26.77 15.22 -15.94
C GLN A 456 -26.97 15.04 -14.43
N VAL A 457 -26.00 14.38 -13.80
CA VAL A 457 -25.93 14.18 -12.35
C VAL A 457 -24.60 14.75 -11.83
N PRO A 458 -24.56 15.26 -10.59
CA PRO A 458 -23.29 15.69 -10.01
C PRO A 458 -22.38 14.49 -9.74
N ILE A 459 -21.06 14.73 -9.78
CA ILE A 459 -20.06 13.77 -9.28
C ILE A 459 -20.43 13.37 -7.85
N ARG A 460 -20.34 12.07 -7.54
CA ARG A 460 -20.68 11.60 -6.19
C ARG A 460 -19.66 12.05 -5.17
N THR A 461 -20.17 12.38 -3.99
CA THR A 461 -19.37 12.81 -2.83
C THR A 461 -19.56 11.87 -1.64
N THR A 462 -20.15 10.70 -1.88
CA THR A 462 -20.41 9.66 -0.87
C THR A 462 -19.85 8.32 -1.33
N CYS A 463 -19.54 7.45 -0.36
CA CYS A 463 -19.28 6.03 -0.62
C CYS A 463 -20.52 5.26 -1.12
N GLY A 464 -20.28 4.02 -1.53
CA GLY A 464 -21.31 3.04 -1.88
C GLY A 464 -21.75 3.08 -3.35
N VAL A 465 -22.76 2.29 -3.68
CA VAL A 465 -23.20 2.01 -5.06
C VAL A 465 -24.08 3.10 -5.65
N SER A 466 -23.97 3.32 -6.96
CA SER A 466 -24.83 4.20 -7.76
C SER A 466 -25.77 3.38 -8.64
N ASP A 467 -26.99 3.89 -8.85
CA ASP A 467 -27.95 3.30 -9.79
C ASP A 467 -27.77 3.79 -11.23
N GLU A 468 -26.83 4.72 -11.46
CA GLU A 468 -26.55 5.29 -12.78
C GLU A 468 -25.63 4.33 -13.57
N LEU A 469 -26.17 3.70 -14.60
CA LEU A 469 -25.43 2.80 -15.48
C LEU A 469 -25.26 3.38 -16.89
N LEU A 470 -24.14 3.03 -17.52
CA LEU A 470 -23.96 3.21 -18.96
C LEU A 470 -25.09 2.53 -19.74
N CYS A 471 -25.59 3.19 -20.79
CA CYS A 471 -26.73 2.72 -21.56
C CYS A 471 -26.27 1.78 -22.69
N PRO A 472 -26.59 0.46 -22.62
CA PRO A 472 -26.21 -0.49 -23.67
C PRO A 472 -26.96 -0.26 -24.97
N GLY A 473 -28.13 0.40 -24.93
CA GLY A 473 -28.91 0.75 -26.12
C GLY A 473 -28.41 2.02 -26.84
N ASN A 474 -27.40 2.71 -26.31
CA ASN A 474 -26.92 3.96 -26.89
C ASN A 474 -25.59 3.78 -27.64
N GLU A 475 -25.55 4.13 -28.92
CA GLU A 475 -24.34 4.00 -29.76
C GLU A 475 -23.17 4.85 -29.23
N PHE A 476 -23.47 6.01 -28.63
CA PHE A 476 -22.44 6.87 -28.04
C PHE A 476 -21.65 6.18 -26.91
N THR A 477 -22.26 5.22 -26.19
CA THR A 477 -21.56 4.43 -25.17
C THR A 477 -20.38 3.66 -25.77
N TYR A 478 -20.58 3.02 -26.92
CA TYR A 478 -19.55 2.24 -27.61
C TYR A 478 -18.51 3.13 -28.29
N GLU A 479 -18.93 4.28 -28.83
CA GLU A 479 -17.98 5.29 -29.34
C GLU A 479 -17.07 5.80 -28.22
N PHE A 480 -17.65 6.15 -27.08
CA PHE A 480 -16.93 6.64 -25.90
C PHE A 480 -15.92 5.62 -25.40
N LEU A 481 -16.37 4.41 -25.04
CA LEU A 481 -15.50 3.36 -24.53
C LEU A 481 -14.46 2.94 -25.57
N GLY A 482 -14.83 2.86 -26.86
CA GLY A 482 -13.91 2.54 -27.94
C GLY A 482 -12.77 3.54 -28.09
N ASN A 483 -13.06 4.83 -27.93
CA ASN A 483 -12.05 5.89 -27.94
C ASN A 483 -11.19 5.89 -26.66
N VAL A 484 -11.79 5.65 -25.48
CA VAL A 484 -11.06 5.52 -24.22
C VAL A 484 -10.06 4.36 -24.29
N PHE A 485 -10.52 3.15 -24.62
CA PHE A 485 -9.65 1.97 -24.69
C PHE A 485 -8.61 2.05 -25.80
N LYS A 486 -8.88 2.77 -26.89
CA LYS A 486 -7.87 3.08 -27.91
C LYS A 486 -6.68 3.82 -27.29
N GLU A 487 -6.95 4.89 -26.56
CA GLU A 487 -5.88 5.69 -25.95
C GLU A 487 -5.16 4.92 -24.83
N LEU A 488 -5.88 4.08 -24.08
CA LEU A 488 -5.26 3.23 -23.05
C LEU A 488 -4.36 2.15 -23.63
N ALA A 489 -4.72 1.54 -24.76
CA ALA A 489 -3.89 0.52 -25.41
C ALA A 489 -2.50 1.07 -25.80
N ASP A 490 -2.42 2.36 -26.15
CA ASP A 490 -1.16 3.05 -26.47
C ASP A 490 -0.30 3.37 -25.22
N ILE A 491 -0.92 3.51 -24.05
CA ILE A 491 -0.24 3.86 -22.79
C ILE A 491 0.22 2.61 -22.04
N PHE A 492 -0.63 1.59 -21.99
CA PHE A 492 -0.45 0.40 -21.16
C PHE A 492 -0.09 -0.82 -22.03
N PRO A 493 1.18 -1.23 -22.07
CA PRO A 493 1.62 -2.40 -22.83
C PRO A 493 1.17 -3.72 -22.20
N SER A 494 0.68 -3.70 -20.95
CA SER A 494 0.07 -4.86 -20.29
C SER A 494 -0.90 -5.58 -21.25
N PRO A 495 -0.84 -6.92 -21.37
CA PRO A 495 -1.83 -7.65 -22.14
C PRO A 495 -3.20 -7.62 -21.47
N TYR A 496 -3.30 -7.17 -20.21
CA TYR A 496 -4.53 -7.13 -19.44
C TYR A 496 -5.09 -5.72 -19.33
N ILE A 497 -6.42 -5.60 -19.40
CA ILE A 497 -7.20 -4.41 -19.08
C ILE A 497 -8.38 -4.86 -18.22
N HIS A 498 -8.60 -4.20 -17.08
CA HIS A 498 -9.73 -4.47 -16.21
C HIS A 498 -10.93 -3.61 -16.64
N LEU A 499 -12.11 -4.22 -16.66
CA LEU A 499 -13.36 -3.62 -17.11
C LEU A 499 -14.32 -3.28 -15.96
N GLY A 500 -13.86 -3.47 -14.73
CA GLY A 500 -14.72 -3.37 -13.55
C GLY A 500 -15.82 -4.42 -13.59
N GLY A 501 -17.07 -3.96 -13.62
CA GLY A 501 -18.25 -4.81 -13.83
C GLY A 501 -19.02 -5.19 -12.57
N ASP A 502 -18.54 -4.73 -11.43
CA ASP A 502 -19.14 -4.91 -10.12
C ASP A 502 -20.35 -3.99 -9.90
N GLU A 503 -21.17 -4.41 -8.92
CA GLU A 503 -22.25 -3.62 -8.29
C GLU A 503 -23.32 -3.03 -9.23
N ALA A 504 -23.30 -3.40 -10.51
CA ALA A 504 -24.28 -3.00 -11.51
C ALA A 504 -25.58 -3.83 -11.49
N GLY A 505 -25.81 -4.61 -10.43
CA GLY A 505 -26.90 -5.57 -10.26
C GLY A 505 -28.23 -4.96 -9.80
N ASN A 506 -28.72 -5.37 -8.63
CA ASN A 506 -29.96 -4.84 -8.05
C ASN A 506 -29.70 -3.66 -7.08
N PRO A 507 -30.34 -2.48 -7.24
CA PRO A 507 -31.38 -2.13 -8.21
C PRO A 507 -30.90 -1.46 -9.51
N ALA A 508 -29.60 -1.22 -9.67
CA ALA A 508 -29.04 -0.46 -10.79
C ALA A 508 -29.51 -0.92 -12.19
N LEU A 509 -29.64 -2.24 -12.44
CA LEU A 509 -30.16 -2.79 -13.72
C LEU A 509 -31.55 -2.27 -14.09
N ASP A 510 -32.35 -1.79 -13.13
CA ASP A 510 -33.72 -1.35 -13.38
C ASP A 510 -33.79 -0.11 -14.29
N CYS A 511 -32.71 0.69 -14.35
CA CYS A 511 -32.64 1.87 -15.22
C CYS A 511 -32.77 1.54 -16.72
N TRP A 512 -32.50 0.30 -17.13
CA TRP A 512 -32.66 -0.14 -18.53
C TRP A 512 -34.08 -0.60 -18.85
N THR A 513 -34.91 -0.88 -17.84
CA THR A 513 -36.26 -1.42 -18.00
C THR A 513 -37.18 -0.41 -18.69
N SER A 514 -37.11 0.88 -18.34
CA SER A 514 -37.97 1.92 -18.93
C SER A 514 -37.34 2.64 -20.12
N CYS A 515 -36.08 2.35 -20.47
CA CYS A 515 -35.36 3.06 -21.51
C CYS A 515 -35.80 2.64 -22.93
N PRO A 516 -36.28 3.57 -23.79
CA PRO A 516 -36.70 3.23 -25.16
C PRO A 516 -35.59 2.62 -26.02
N LYS A 517 -34.35 3.08 -25.86
CA LYS A 517 -33.18 2.55 -26.57
C LYS A 517 -32.86 1.11 -26.14
N CYS A 518 -32.88 0.84 -24.83
CA CYS A 518 -32.70 -0.51 -24.30
C CYS A 518 -33.84 -1.45 -24.71
N GLN A 519 -35.09 -0.96 -24.74
CA GLN A 519 -36.22 -1.75 -25.24
C GLN A 519 -36.11 -2.08 -26.73
N ALA A 520 -35.64 -1.14 -27.55
CA ALA A 520 -35.33 -1.40 -28.95
C ALA A 520 -34.21 -2.45 -29.10
N LEU A 521 -33.16 -2.36 -28.27
CA LEU A 521 -32.10 -3.36 -28.24
C LEU A 521 -32.60 -4.73 -27.78
N LYS A 522 -33.44 -4.81 -26.74
CA LYS A 522 -34.10 -6.05 -26.31
C LYS A 522 -34.84 -6.73 -27.47
N LYS A 523 -35.63 -5.96 -28.23
CA LYS A 523 -36.33 -6.45 -29.43
C LYS A 523 -35.36 -6.99 -30.48
N LYS A 524 -34.24 -6.29 -30.72
CA LYS A 524 -33.17 -6.73 -31.66
C LYS A 524 -32.52 -8.05 -31.21
N LEU A 525 -32.36 -8.26 -29.90
CA LEU A 525 -31.77 -9.45 -29.30
C LEU A 525 -32.77 -10.59 -29.06
N GLY A 526 -34.04 -10.42 -29.45
CA GLY A 526 -35.10 -11.40 -29.21
C GLY A 526 -35.45 -11.59 -27.73
N ILE A 527 -35.18 -10.58 -26.89
CA ILE A 527 -35.60 -10.55 -25.49
C ILE A 527 -37.06 -10.11 -25.44
N THR A 528 -37.95 -10.96 -24.95
CA THR A 528 -39.41 -10.71 -24.94
C THR A 528 -39.91 -10.14 -23.62
N THR A 529 -39.11 -10.24 -22.55
CA THR A 529 -39.48 -9.72 -21.23
C THR A 529 -39.34 -8.19 -21.20
N THR A 530 -40.39 -7.52 -20.73
CA THR A 530 -40.41 -6.05 -20.60
C THR A 530 -39.92 -5.58 -19.24
N ASP A 531 -39.90 -6.45 -18.24
CA ASP A 531 -39.37 -6.19 -16.90
C ASP A 531 -37.83 -6.35 -16.83
N ARG A 532 -37.28 -6.26 -15.62
CA ARG A 532 -35.84 -6.33 -15.37
C ARG A 532 -35.20 -7.71 -15.54
N SER A 533 -35.99 -8.79 -15.59
CA SER A 533 -35.51 -10.17 -15.40
C SER A 533 -34.45 -10.62 -16.41
N GLU A 534 -34.42 -10.00 -17.59
CA GLU A 534 -33.43 -10.24 -18.64
C GLU A 534 -32.49 -9.05 -18.92
N ASN A 535 -32.45 -8.03 -18.07
CA ASN A 535 -31.54 -6.89 -18.25
C ASN A 535 -30.05 -7.32 -18.21
N TRP A 536 -29.72 -8.41 -17.50
CA TRP A 536 -28.38 -9.01 -17.52
C TRP A 536 -27.90 -9.38 -18.94
N ARG A 537 -28.82 -9.66 -19.89
CA ARG A 537 -28.45 -9.91 -21.30
C ARG A 537 -28.02 -8.65 -22.03
N LEU A 538 -28.51 -7.48 -21.61
CA LEU A 538 -28.06 -6.19 -22.13
C LEU A 538 -26.67 -5.83 -21.59
N GLN A 539 -26.40 -6.13 -20.32
CA GLN A 539 -25.05 -6.03 -19.75
C GLN A 539 -24.09 -6.95 -20.50
N GLY A 540 -24.48 -8.20 -20.73
CA GLY A 540 -23.71 -9.16 -21.53
C GLY A 540 -23.43 -8.64 -22.94
N TYR A 541 -24.42 -8.04 -23.62
CA TYR A 541 -24.24 -7.44 -24.95
C TYR A 541 -23.20 -6.31 -24.95
N LEU A 542 -23.23 -5.42 -23.94
CA LEU A 542 -22.24 -4.35 -23.79
C LEU A 542 -20.83 -4.93 -23.60
N PHE A 543 -20.70 -5.89 -22.67
CA PHE A 543 -19.42 -6.56 -22.39
C PHE A 543 -18.88 -7.28 -23.63
N ASP A 544 -19.71 -8.06 -24.33
CA ASP A 544 -19.30 -8.80 -25.52
C ASP A 544 -18.74 -7.87 -26.60
N HIS A 545 -19.35 -6.70 -26.81
CA HIS A 545 -18.87 -5.71 -27.79
C HIS A 545 -17.48 -5.15 -27.41
N ILE A 546 -17.29 -4.77 -26.15
CA ILE A 546 -16.03 -4.19 -25.68
C ILE A 546 -14.93 -5.26 -25.62
N ILE A 547 -15.26 -6.47 -25.16
CA ILE A 547 -14.36 -7.63 -25.11
C ILE A 547 -13.89 -8.00 -26.52
N ASP A 548 -14.79 -8.07 -27.49
CA ASP A 548 -14.44 -8.36 -28.89
C ASP A 548 -13.49 -7.31 -29.44
N MET A 549 -13.80 -6.02 -29.23
CA MET A 549 -12.96 -4.91 -29.65
C MET A 549 -11.54 -4.98 -29.03
N LEU A 550 -11.45 -5.21 -27.72
CA LEU A 550 -10.18 -5.33 -27.00
C LEU A 550 -9.33 -6.50 -27.51
N LYS A 551 -9.94 -7.66 -27.76
CA LYS A 551 -9.25 -8.86 -28.24
C LYS A 551 -8.81 -8.74 -29.70
N THR A 552 -9.72 -8.30 -30.57
CA THR A 552 -9.51 -8.33 -32.02
C THR A 552 -8.70 -7.15 -32.53
N LYS A 553 -8.86 -5.96 -31.94
CA LYS A 553 -8.17 -4.73 -32.40
C LYS A 553 -6.93 -4.41 -31.59
N TYR A 554 -6.94 -4.65 -30.28
CA TYR A 554 -5.86 -4.23 -29.38
C TYR A 554 -5.11 -5.41 -28.74
N HIS A 555 -5.52 -6.65 -29.03
CA HIS A 555 -4.90 -7.88 -28.55
C HIS A 555 -4.75 -7.91 -27.01
N LYS A 556 -5.74 -7.37 -26.32
CA LYS A 556 -5.83 -7.38 -24.86
C LYS A 556 -6.74 -8.52 -24.38
N THR A 557 -6.39 -9.08 -23.22
CA THR A 557 -7.19 -10.02 -22.45
C THR A 557 -7.97 -9.25 -21.39
N PRO A 558 -9.30 -9.13 -21.52
CA PRO A 558 -10.10 -8.41 -20.55
C PRO A 558 -10.20 -9.17 -19.22
N MET A 559 -10.23 -8.40 -18.14
CA MET A 559 -10.47 -8.85 -16.78
C MET A 559 -11.71 -8.15 -16.21
N PHE A 560 -12.44 -8.77 -15.28
CA PHE A 560 -13.56 -8.12 -14.59
C PHE A 560 -13.90 -8.79 -13.26
N TRP A 561 -14.61 -8.07 -12.39
CA TRP A 561 -15.13 -8.56 -11.13
C TRP A 561 -16.23 -9.61 -11.37
N TYR A 562 -16.19 -10.73 -10.64
CA TYR A 562 -17.26 -11.72 -10.69
C TYR A 562 -18.51 -11.19 -9.99
N GLU A 563 -19.61 -11.10 -10.72
CA GLU A 563 -20.94 -10.78 -10.21
C GLU A 563 -21.93 -11.90 -10.50
N THR A 564 -22.83 -12.19 -9.56
CA THR A 564 -23.84 -13.26 -9.71
C THR A 564 -24.83 -12.98 -10.84
N ASP A 565 -25.08 -11.70 -11.13
CA ASP A 565 -25.93 -11.28 -12.25
C ASP A 565 -25.26 -11.57 -13.61
N PHE A 566 -23.93 -11.71 -13.62
CA PHE A 566 -23.15 -12.06 -14.78
C PHE A 566 -23.13 -13.59 -14.98
N LYS A 567 -24.23 -14.11 -15.54
CA LYS A 567 -24.50 -15.57 -15.64
C LYS A 567 -23.44 -16.38 -16.40
N LYS A 568 -22.59 -15.74 -17.21
CA LYS A 568 -21.56 -16.38 -18.03
C LYS A 568 -20.30 -15.52 -18.06
N ILE A 569 -19.14 -16.14 -17.92
CA ILE A 569 -17.84 -15.50 -18.11
C ILE A 569 -17.46 -15.69 -19.58
N GLN A 570 -17.16 -14.60 -20.30
CA GLN A 570 -16.82 -14.67 -21.73
C GLN A 570 -15.53 -15.48 -21.95
N PRO A 571 -15.47 -16.32 -23.01
CA PRO A 571 -14.31 -17.16 -23.29
C PRO A 571 -13.00 -16.37 -23.40
N GLY A 572 -11.96 -16.81 -22.67
CA GLY A 572 -10.65 -16.17 -22.68
C GLY A 572 -10.55 -14.86 -21.91
N CYS A 573 -11.55 -14.51 -21.10
CA CYS A 573 -11.43 -13.45 -20.08
C CYS A 573 -10.96 -14.03 -18.73
N ILE A 574 -10.50 -13.16 -17.85
CA ILE A 574 -10.11 -13.50 -16.47
C ILE A 574 -11.14 -12.86 -15.52
N THR A 575 -11.62 -13.60 -14.53
CA THR A 575 -12.58 -13.08 -13.53
C THR A 575 -11.93 -12.91 -12.16
N PHE A 576 -12.44 -12.01 -11.33
CA PHE A 576 -11.98 -11.79 -9.95
C PHE A 576 -13.01 -12.30 -8.94
N ALA A 577 -12.61 -13.22 -8.06
CA ALA A 577 -13.44 -13.71 -6.97
C ALA A 577 -13.24 -12.85 -5.72
N TRP A 578 -14.17 -11.92 -5.47
CA TRP A 578 -13.97 -10.82 -4.51
C TRP A 578 -15.00 -10.73 -3.38
N ARG A 579 -16.28 -11.06 -3.64
CA ARG A 579 -17.34 -10.88 -2.65
C ARG A 579 -17.23 -11.89 -1.51
N VAL A 580 -17.39 -11.38 -0.29
CA VAL A 580 -17.42 -12.21 0.93
C VAL A 580 -18.50 -13.28 0.81
N GLY A 581 -18.10 -14.54 1.00
CA GLY A 581 -19.02 -15.67 0.98
C GLY A 581 -19.49 -16.13 -0.41
N LEU A 582 -18.95 -15.57 -1.50
CA LEU A 582 -19.26 -15.98 -2.88
C LEU A 582 -18.05 -16.54 -3.65
N THR A 583 -16.93 -16.75 -2.97
CA THR A 583 -15.69 -17.24 -3.57
C THR A 583 -15.91 -18.56 -4.29
N LYS A 584 -16.56 -19.53 -3.63
CA LYS A 584 -16.81 -20.87 -4.19
C LYS A 584 -17.65 -20.79 -5.46
N GLU A 585 -18.70 -20.00 -5.45
CA GLU A 585 -19.59 -19.75 -6.58
C GLU A 585 -18.83 -19.14 -7.77
N ALA A 586 -17.93 -18.19 -7.50
CA ALA A 586 -17.06 -17.60 -8.53
C ALA A 586 -16.11 -18.64 -9.14
N LEU A 587 -15.52 -19.52 -8.32
CA LEU A 587 -14.65 -20.59 -8.81
C LEU A 587 -15.41 -21.62 -9.65
N ASP A 588 -16.59 -22.04 -9.20
CA ASP A 588 -17.44 -22.96 -9.95
C ASP A 588 -17.92 -22.33 -11.27
N ALA A 589 -18.16 -21.02 -11.30
CA ALA A 589 -18.41 -20.30 -12.55
C ALA A 589 -17.19 -20.28 -13.47
N ALA A 590 -15.98 -20.05 -12.94
CA ALA A 590 -14.75 -20.08 -13.72
C ALA A 590 -14.51 -21.47 -14.36
N ILE A 591 -14.71 -22.55 -13.60
CA ILE A 591 -14.59 -23.93 -14.10
C ILE A 591 -15.62 -24.18 -15.21
N ARG A 592 -16.91 -23.88 -14.97
CA ARG A 592 -17.98 -24.10 -15.96
C ARG A 592 -17.77 -23.36 -17.27
N ASN A 593 -17.10 -22.20 -17.23
CA ASN A 593 -16.82 -21.38 -18.41
C ASN A 593 -15.40 -21.57 -18.97
N ASN A 594 -14.60 -22.49 -18.42
CA ASN A 594 -13.18 -22.67 -18.77
C ASN A 594 -12.38 -21.35 -18.72
N ALA A 595 -12.62 -20.56 -17.66
CA ALA A 595 -12.02 -19.25 -17.46
C ALA A 595 -10.92 -19.31 -16.40
N ARG A 596 -9.98 -18.36 -16.49
CA ARG A 596 -8.95 -18.12 -15.48
C ARG A 596 -9.52 -17.20 -14.40
N VAL A 597 -9.05 -17.34 -13.16
CA VAL A 597 -9.59 -16.59 -12.00
C VAL A 597 -8.49 -16.03 -11.09
N MET A 598 -8.66 -14.76 -10.73
CA MET A 598 -7.91 -14.06 -9.69
C MET A 598 -8.61 -14.23 -8.35
N LEU A 599 -7.85 -14.60 -7.32
CA LEU A 599 -8.37 -14.75 -5.96
C LEU A 599 -8.12 -13.46 -5.16
N CYS A 600 -9.20 -12.80 -4.77
CA CYS A 600 -9.19 -11.62 -3.92
C CYS A 600 -10.38 -11.57 -2.96
N PRO A 601 -10.73 -12.68 -2.28
CA PRO A 601 -11.95 -12.75 -1.49
C PRO A 601 -11.92 -11.75 -0.32
N GLY A 602 -13.03 -11.08 -0.09
CA GLY A 602 -13.14 -9.96 0.85
C GLY A 602 -12.75 -10.29 2.28
N GLU A 603 -12.90 -11.55 2.69
CA GLU A 603 -12.51 -12.05 4.02
C GLU A 603 -10.98 -12.22 4.19
N HIS A 604 -10.20 -12.17 3.11
CA HIS A 604 -8.74 -12.35 3.11
C HIS A 604 -7.95 -11.17 2.50
N CYS A 605 -8.50 -10.51 1.47
CA CYS A 605 -7.73 -9.69 0.55
C CYS A 605 -8.12 -8.21 0.48
N TYR A 606 -9.18 -7.79 1.18
CA TYR A 606 -9.53 -6.37 1.30
C TYR A 606 -8.62 -5.74 2.34
N LEU A 607 -7.56 -5.09 1.85
CA LEU A 607 -6.51 -4.51 2.68
C LEU A 607 -6.87 -3.09 3.14
N ASP A 608 -7.89 -2.47 2.58
CA ASP A 608 -8.52 -1.26 3.10
C ASP A 608 -9.20 -1.47 4.46
N TYR A 609 -9.61 -2.71 4.77
CA TYR A 609 -10.20 -3.10 6.05
C TYR A 609 -9.21 -2.93 7.21
N PRO A 610 -9.67 -2.56 8.42
CA PRO A 610 -8.82 -2.52 9.59
C PRO A 610 -8.24 -3.90 9.91
N MET A 611 -6.99 -3.94 10.39
CA MET A 611 -6.29 -5.19 10.71
C MET A 611 -6.68 -5.74 12.09
N ALA A 612 -7.15 -4.87 12.99
CA ALA A 612 -7.75 -5.23 14.26
C ALA A 612 -8.90 -4.27 14.61
N LYS A 613 -9.77 -4.67 15.54
CA LYS A 613 -10.85 -3.82 16.05
C LYS A 613 -10.27 -2.53 16.65
N GLY A 614 -10.71 -1.38 16.13
CA GLY A 614 -10.21 -0.06 16.55
C GLY A 614 -8.84 0.31 15.96
N ASP A 615 -8.33 -0.45 14.99
CA ASP A 615 -7.28 0.02 14.08
C ASP A 615 -7.87 0.96 13.00
N MET A 616 -7.01 1.64 12.24
CA MET A 616 -7.44 2.44 11.10
C MET A 616 -7.98 1.55 9.96
N PRO A 617 -9.07 1.95 9.27
CA PRO A 617 -10.01 3.02 9.63
C PRO A 617 -10.86 2.69 10.85
N GLU A 618 -10.99 3.66 11.75
CA GLU A 618 -11.74 3.51 13.00
C GLU A 618 -13.27 3.65 12.82
N VAL A 619 -13.71 4.27 11.71
CA VAL A 619 -15.12 4.54 11.37
C VAL A 619 -15.25 4.51 9.84
N ASN A 620 -16.17 3.70 9.31
CA ASN A 620 -16.68 3.79 7.94
C ASN A 620 -17.96 2.93 7.76
N TRP A 621 -18.38 2.68 6.51
CA TRP A 621 -19.56 1.96 6.00
C TRP A 621 -19.80 0.51 6.50
N GLY A 622 -19.18 0.08 7.61
CA GLY A 622 -19.40 -1.24 8.22
C GLY A 622 -18.32 -2.28 7.90
N MET A 623 -17.12 -1.82 7.50
CA MET A 623 -15.98 -2.69 7.14
C MET A 623 -15.67 -3.71 8.26
N PRO A 624 -15.58 -5.01 7.94
CA PRO A 624 -15.13 -6.02 8.90
C PRO A 624 -13.61 -5.92 9.12
N THR A 625 -13.08 -6.74 10.02
CA THR A 625 -11.63 -6.84 10.26
C THR A 625 -11.03 -7.94 9.39
N THR A 626 -9.99 -7.60 8.62
CA THR A 626 -9.14 -8.57 7.91
C THR A 626 -7.79 -8.62 8.61
N THR A 627 -7.60 -9.58 9.50
CA THR A 627 -6.35 -9.71 10.26
C THR A 627 -5.19 -10.14 9.36
N LEU A 628 -3.94 -9.96 9.82
CA LEU A 628 -2.79 -10.54 9.12
C LEU A 628 -2.92 -12.06 8.92
N LYS A 629 -3.45 -12.75 9.93
CA LYS A 629 -3.64 -14.20 9.86
C LYS A 629 -4.71 -14.57 8.82
N ASN A 630 -5.79 -13.80 8.70
CA ASN A 630 -6.79 -14.04 7.65
C ASN A 630 -6.12 -14.01 6.28
N THR A 631 -5.38 -12.96 5.94
CA THR A 631 -4.67 -12.90 4.64
C THR A 631 -3.67 -14.05 4.48
N TYR A 632 -2.93 -14.39 5.54
CA TYR A 632 -1.98 -15.50 5.49
C TYR A 632 -2.65 -16.87 5.32
N ASP A 633 -3.85 -17.09 5.87
CA ASP A 633 -4.56 -18.36 5.80
C ASP A 633 -5.21 -18.62 4.43
N LEU A 634 -5.18 -17.64 3.51
CA LEU A 634 -5.70 -17.85 2.15
C LEU A 634 -4.98 -19.02 1.49
N ASP A 635 -5.74 -20.06 1.15
CA ASP A 635 -5.34 -21.05 0.15
C ASP A 635 -5.86 -20.55 -1.21
N PRO A 636 -4.98 -20.17 -2.15
CA PRO A 636 -5.40 -19.67 -3.44
C PRO A 636 -6.07 -20.76 -4.31
N SER A 637 -5.91 -22.04 -3.97
CA SER A 637 -6.65 -23.14 -4.60
C SER A 637 -8.08 -23.28 -4.07
N TRP A 638 -8.36 -22.68 -2.91
CA TRP A 638 -9.62 -22.83 -2.18
C TRP A 638 -10.04 -24.29 -1.97
N GLY A 639 -9.07 -25.19 -1.76
CA GLY A 639 -9.28 -26.62 -1.62
C GLY A 639 -9.78 -27.33 -2.89
N MET A 640 -9.72 -26.71 -4.07
CA MET A 640 -10.18 -27.31 -5.34
C MET A 640 -9.18 -28.31 -5.94
N GLY A 641 -7.95 -28.35 -5.43
CA GLY A 641 -6.90 -29.29 -5.82
C GLY A 641 -6.10 -28.89 -7.07
N ASP A 642 -5.09 -29.70 -7.38
CA ASP A 642 -4.05 -29.40 -8.38
C ASP A 642 -4.58 -29.14 -9.79
N GLU A 643 -5.68 -29.79 -10.18
CA GLU A 643 -6.28 -29.60 -11.51
C GLU A 643 -6.82 -28.17 -11.67
N PHE A 644 -7.50 -27.65 -10.64
CA PHE A 644 -7.96 -26.27 -10.61
C PHE A 644 -6.78 -25.29 -10.58
N GLU A 645 -5.75 -25.56 -9.75
CA GLU A 645 -4.56 -24.70 -9.69
C GLU A 645 -3.90 -24.58 -11.07
N LYS A 646 -3.78 -25.69 -11.79
CA LYS A 646 -3.19 -25.71 -13.12
C LYS A 646 -4.05 -25.00 -14.15
N ASN A 647 -5.35 -25.28 -14.18
CA ASN A 647 -6.23 -24.91 -15.29
C ASN A 647 -6.92 -23.56 -15.10
N ASN A 648 -7.25 -23.17 -13.87
CA ASN A 648 -8.08 -22.00 -13.58
C ASN A 648 -7.38 -20.93 -12.73
N LEU A 649 -6.61 -21.32 -11.71
CA LEU A 649 -5.95 -20.33 -10.82
C LEU A 649 -4.97 -19.46 -11.61
N PHE A 650 -5.25 -18.17 -11.67
CA PHE A 650 -4.44 -17.20 -12.37
C PHE A 650 -3.48 -16.46 -11.44
N GLY A 651 -3.99 -16.05 -10.28
CA GLY A 651 -3.26 -15.15 -9.40
C GLY A 651 -4.00 -14.82 -8.13
N VAL A 652 -3.36 -13.97 -7.33
CA VAL A 652 -3.92 -13.39 -6.12
C VAL A 652 -3.84 -11.87 -6.19
N ALA A 653 -4.83 -11.19 -5.64
CA ALA A 653 -4.87 -9.73 -5.58
C ALA A 653 -5.26 -9.24 -4.19
N GLY A 654 -4.56 -8.21 -3.70
CA GLY A 654 -4.93 -7.47 -2.50
C GLY A 654 -5.46 -6.10 -2.88
N THR A 655 -6.68 -5.77 -2.46
CA THR A 655 -7.35 -4.52 -2.86
C THR A 655 -7.18 -3.45 -1.79
N LEU A 656 -6.89 -2.21 -2.22
CA LEU A 656 -6.78 -1.03 -1.35
C LEU A 656 -7.75 0.04 -1.84
N TRP A 657 -9.04 -0.18 -1.61
CA TRP A 657 -10.08 0.83 -1.77
C TRP A 657 -9.81 2.03 -0.84
N SER A 658 -9.94 3.25 -1.38
CA SER A 658 -9.34 4.44 -0.77
C SER A 658 -10.35 5.40 -0.13
N GLU A 659 -11.57 4.92 0.17
CA GLU A 659 -12.61 5.68 0.88
C GLU A 659 -12.10 6.27 2.19
N CYS A 660 -11.26 5.50 2.88
CA CYS A 660 -10.65 5.88 4.15
C CYS A 660 -9.12 5.98 4.10
N ILE A 661 -8.50 5.86 2.93
CA ILE A 661 -7.03 5.95 2.79
C ILE A 661 -6.67 7.35 2.31
N ASN A 662 -6.73 8.31 3.24
CA ASN A 662 -6.64 9.74 2.92
C ASN A 662 -5.21 10.29 2.74
N THR A 663 -4.17 9.46 2.86
CA THR A 663 -2.76 9.87 2.69
C THR A 663 -1.93 8.74 2.09
N PRO A 664 -0.84 9.03 1.36
CA PRO A 664 0.04 8.00 0.80
C PRO A 664 0.61 7.03 1.84
N GLU A 665 1.02 7.53 3.01
CA GLU A 665 1.53 6.67 4.08
C GLU A 665 0.49 5.66 4.57
N ARG A 666 -0.80 6.04 4.55
CA ARG A 666 -1.89 5.16 4.95
C ARG A 666 -2.07 3.98 3.98
N ILE A 667 -1.65 4.11 2.72
CA ILE A 667 -1.60 2.98 1.77
C ILE A 667 -0.65 1.90 2.31
N TYR A 668 0.56 2.28 2.71
CA TYR A 668 1.53 1.34 3.29
C TYR A 668 1.05 0.77 4.63
N TYR A 669 0.47 1.63 5.49
CA TYR A 669 -0.08 1.20 6.77
C TYR A 669 -1.12 0.08 6.62
N GLN A 670 -2.01 0.23 5.64
CA GLN A 670 -3.06 -0.73 5.34
C GLN A 670 -2.55 -1.96 4.59
N ALA A 671 -1.66 -1.77 3.62
CA ALA A 671 -1.10 -2.87 2.84
C ALA A 671 -0.23 -3.78 3.69
N TYR A 672 0.69 -3.24 4.50
CA TYR A 672 1.70 -4.02 5.21
C TYR A 672 1.35 -4.20 6.69
N PRO A 673 1.56 -5.40 7.29
CA PRO A 673 2.22 -6.59 6.73
C PRO A 673 1.37 -7.53 5.85
N ARG A 674 0.07 -7.27 5.61
CA ARG A 674 -0.79 -8.21 4.85
C ARG A 674 -0.32 -8.49 3.42
N ALA A 675 0.26 -7.49 2.74
CA ALA A 675 0.87 -7.65 1.43
C ALA A 675 2.08 -8.62 1.45
N LEU A 676 2.79 -8.75 2.57
CA LEU A 676 3.85 -9.75 2.76
C LEU A 676 3.26 -11.16 2.87
N ALA A 677 2.12 -11.30 3.56
CA ALA A 677 1.39 -12.56 3.63
C ALA A 677 0.82 -12.94 2.25
N LEU A 678 0.23 -11.99 1.53
CA LEU A 678 -0.29 -12.21 0.17
C LEU A 678 0.83 -12.58 -0.83
N ALA A 679 1.98 -11.93 -0.72
CA ALA A 679 3.16 -12.31 -1.49
C ALA A 679 3.56 -13.78 -1.21
N GLU A 680 3.51 -14.20 0.06
CA GLU A 680 3.77 -15.60 0.42
C GLU A 680 2.71 -16.57 -0.11
N VAL A 681 1.43 -16.19 -0.09
CA VAL A 681 0.31 -16.94 -0.67
C VAL A 681 0.50 -17.18 -2.18
N GLY A 682 0.83 -16.13 -2.94
CA GLY A 682 0.98 -16.21 -4.40
C GLY A 682 2.32 -16.81 -4.86
N TRP A 683 3.34 -16.84 -4.00
CA TRP A 683 4.67 -17.34 -4.36
C TRP A 683 4.95 -18.74 -3.82
N SER A 684 4.66 -18.99 -2.55
CA SER A 684 5.20 -20.15 -1.84
C SER A 684 4.31 -21.37 -2.03
N GLN A 685 4.95 -22.54 -2.15
CA GLN A 685 4.25 -23.82 -2.16
C GLN A 685 3.63 -24.09 -0.79
N ASP A 686 2.42 -24.64 -0.77
CA ASP A 686 1.64 -24.74 0.48
C ASP A 686 2.36 -25.55 1.57
N LYS A 687 3.00 -26.66 1.18
CA LYS A 687 3.82 -27.50 2.06
C LYS A 687 4.99 -26.78 2.76
N ASN A 688 5.41 -25.61 2.27
CA ASN A 688 6.50 -24.82 2.84
C ASN A 688 6.01 -23.70 3.76
N ARG A 689 4.70 -23.40 3.74
CA ARG A 689 4.10 -22.31 4.52
C ARG A 689 3.92 -22.75 5.98
N SER A 690 4.30 -21.89 6.92
CA SER A 690 4.04 -22.05 8.35
C SER A 690 3.79 -20.70 8.99
N TRP A 691 2.65 -20.52 9.67
CA TRP A 691 2.30 -19.26 10.32
C TRP A 691 3.38 -18.80 11.32
N ASN A 692 3.85 -19.70 12.17
CA ASN A 692 4.92 -19.39 13.13
C ASN A 692 6.24 -19.07 12.40
N GLY A 693 6.55 -19.82 11.32
CA GLY A 693 7.71 -19.53 10.48
C GLY A 693 7.61 -18.18 9.78
N PHE A 694 6.42 -17.78 9.34
CA PHE A 694 6.13 -16.48 8.74
C PHE A 694 6.33 -15.36 9.77
N LEU A 695 5.72 -15.45 10.95
CA LEU A 695 5.91 -14.45 12.02
C LEU A 695 7.38 -14.30 12.42
N HIS A 696 8.14 -15.39 12.44
CA HIS A 696 9.58 -15.35 12.71
C HIS A 696 10.33 -14.52 11.65
N ARG A 697 10.06 -14.78 10.35
CA ARG A 697 10.66 -14.06 9.21
C ARG A 697 10.09 -12.64 9.02
N LEU A 698 8.93 -12.34 9.61
CA LEU A 698 8.27 -11.05 9.49
C LEU A 698 8.99 -9.97 10.29
N LYS A 699 9.39 -10.27 11.52
CA LYS A 699 10.10 -9.33 12.40
C LYS A 699 11.32 -8.64 11.74
N PRO A 700 12.29 -9.35 11.14
CA PRO A 700 13.44 -8.71 10.49
C PRO A 700 13.02 -7.80 9.33
N THR A 701 11.99 -8.20 8.57
CA THR A 701 11.42 -7.43 7.47
C THR A 701 10.82 -6.11 7.95
N LEU A 702 9.99 -6.18 9.00
CA LEU A 702 9.35 -5.00 9.59
C LEU A 702 10.35 -4.02 10.23
N ASN A 703 11.40 -4.54 10.88
CA ASN A 703 12.48 -3.68 11.39
C ASN A 703 13.20 -2.92 10.27
N ASP A 704 13.40 -3.55 9.10
CA ASP A 704 13.99 -2.89 7.94
C ASP A 704 13.06 -1.86 7.32
N MET A 705 11.75 -2.15 7.24
CA MET A 705 10.74 -1.17 6.83
C MET A 705 10.76 0.06 7.75
N MET A 706 10.81 -0.13 9.09
CA MET A 706 10.93 0.98 10.04
C MET A 706 12.21 1.80 9.83
N ARG A 707 13.37 1.15 9.58
CA ARG A 707 14.62 1.86 9.26
C ARG A 707 14.49 2.71 8.00
N ARG A 708 13.82 2.18 6.97
CA ARG A 708 13.61 2.88 5.70
C ARG A 708 12.50 3.94 5.79
N GLY A 709 11.83 4.07 6.93
CA GLY A 709 10.77 5.04 7.15
C GLY A 709 9.44 4.64 6.50
N ILE A 710 9.22 3.35 6.25
CA ILE A 710 7.96 2.83 5.73
C ILE A 710 7.07 2.44 6.92
N THR A 711 5.86 3.00 6.94
CA THR A 711 4.83 2.66 7.94
C THR A 711 4.14 1.35 7.57
N PHE A 712 3.61 0.67 8.58
CA PHE A 712 2.84 -0.57 8.47
C PHE A 712 1.99 -0.70 9.74
N SER A 713 0.90 -1.47 9.67
CA SER A 713 0.10 -1.78 10.86
C SER A 713 0.89 -2.66 11.84
N LEU A 714 0.81 -2.30 13.12
CA LEU A 714 1.45 -3.04 14.22
C LEU A 714 0.53 -4.12 14.81
N GLU A 715 -0.62 -4.38 14.18
CA GLU A 715 -1.65 -5.32 14.63
C GLU A 715 -1.40 -6.74 14.09
N TYR A 716 -0.31 -7.39 14.51
CA TYR A 716 0.09 -8.71 14.00
C TYR A 716 0.56 -9.70 15.06
#